data_AF-A0A671W2A3-F1
#
_entry.id   AF-A0A671W2A3-F1
#
_cell.length_a   1.000
_cell.length_b   1.000
_cell.length_c   1.000
_cell.angle_alpha   90.00
_cell.angle_beta   90.00
_cell.angle_gamma   90.00
#
_symmetry.space_group_name_H-M   'P 1'
#
loop_
_entity.id
_entity.type
_entity.pdbx_description
1 polymer ?
#
loop_
_entity_poly.entity_id
_entity_poly.type
_entity_poly.pdbx_seq_one_letter_code
_entity_poly.pdbx_strand_id
1 'polypeptide(L)'
;MLYFFIFLFFFQALSKGLKTCLDLCVQQRVCSVAFPIIGPGILLKYPLRVAIEVLTENIRLFGLSASTGSLSSIHIVIKPGYPDSEECYHDVYKHLSSNINQGGQAIFKSLTSDLDDITMTVGGGVKLQLVFGDITNEITEVVVNTTNFVNFQNDGVCKDILTVAGPEVEAELRAANVKKGEIFVSESGSFPCDALLHVYGQRDAGIVEQLVGDIIRYCESYGFMSVAIPAICAGAGGLDPGVVAGAILRGVKAATSSASFRYITNIRLVLIKIKVFLAFKEEATRMFPTAVNNQASVPQRPHVQQQQQQQQPPSMSLRADLSILHSTSTSQKSVFVFLGLSRQDVDGAMTKLKGAYQAQCSTQTLRKEDLVGLTQGDIEELRQLVESHGLNIQRDQSRPGSLTVSGLKDGVNQVTKKINDSLQECLRREVRVREEEELFNRVAWCILAHNGNWERLPKTANYKLEKNDIAGGVVDAQGAEWSVDAQRLEASRRVSGQTTKLKRLVNLPDFSLPLEWDNMAAGEAFKAVALQPSSAEYKSVKEGFKRTVSKTVMKIERLQNVHLRRAYEAQKKHISDNRGQEGGAREKLLYHGTTQENCDSIMKTGFNRRFAGQNATSYGRGTYFAVNANYSAHPTYSKPAADGSQLVFVARVLTGVYTLGSSDMKVPPPRSNSQPHDRCDSVVDRIDNPRMYVVFHDNQAYPDYLITFK
;
A
#
# COMPACT_ATOMS: atom_id res chain seq x y z
N MET A 1 -32.25 -1.51 -7.75
CA MET A 1 -31.91 -2.82 -8.35
C MET A 1 -31.53 -2.70 -9.82
N LEU A 2 -32.37 -2.10 -10.68
CA LEU A 2 -32.07 -1.91 -12.11
C LEU A 2 -30.78 -1.11 -12.35
N TYR A 3 -30.59 -0.01 -11.61
CA TYR A 3 -29.33 0.77 -11.64
C TYR A 3 -28.08 -0.02 -11.22
N PHE A 4 -28.19 -1.00 -10.30
CA PHE A 4 -27.05 -1.80 -9.83
C PHE A 4 -26.65 -2.88 -10.84
N PHE A 5 -27.64 -3.51 -11.49
CA PHE A 5 -27.40 -4.43 -12.60
C PHE A 5 -26.86 -3.73 -13.84
N ILE A 6 -27.40 -2.55 -14.16
CA ILE A 6 -26.92 -1.70 -15.24
C ILE A 6 -25.47 -1.26 -14.96
N PHE A 7 -25.16 -0.86 -13.72
CA PHE A 7 -23.80 -0.49 -13.30
C PHE A 7 -22.80 -1.65 -13.38
N LEU A 8 -23.18 -2.85 -12.90
CA LEU A 8 -22.33 -4.04 -12.97
C LEU A 8 -22.10 -4.50 -14.42
N PHE A 9 -23.14 -4.40 -15.27
CA PHE A 9 -23.06 -4.71 -16.69
C PHE A 9 -22.13 -3.75 -17.43
N PHE A 10 -22.24 -2.45 -17.13
CA PHE A 10 -21.37 -1.41 -17.69
C PHE A 10 -19.91 -1.54 -17.25
N PHE A 11 -19.67 -1.86 -15.98
CA PHE A 11 -18.32 -2.14 -15.46
C PHE A 11 -17.69 -3.34 -16.17
N GLN A 12 -18.43 -4.44 -16.32
CA GLN A 12 -17.96 -5.63 -17.04
C GLN A 12 -17.73 -5.37 -18.53
N ALA A 13 -18.59 -4.56 -19.17
CA ALA A 13 -18.44 -4.22 -20.58
C ALA A 13 -17.18 -3.36 -20.83
N LEU A 14 -16.95 -2.32 -20.02
CA LEU A 14 -15.77 -1.46 -20.14
C LEU A 14 -14.48 -2.23 -19.87
N SER A 15 -14.47 -3.08 -18.83
CA SER A 15 -13.32 -3.95 -18.51
C SER A 15 -13.04 -4.96 -19.63
N LYS A 16 -14.07 -5.63 -20.16
CA LYS A 16 -13.92 -6.58 -21.26
C LYS A 16 -13.40 -5.91 -22.53
N GLY A 17 -13.86 -4.70 -22.83
CA GLY A 17 -13.38 -3.90 -23.97
C GLY A 17 -11.89 -3.60 -23.85
N LEU A 18 -11.45 -3.06 -22.72
CA LEU A 18 -10.04 -2.73 -22.45
C LEU A 18 -9.13 -3.96 -22.50
N LYS A 19 -9.54 -5.07 -21.88
CA LYS A 19 -8.81 -6.34 -21.98
C LYS A 19 -8.64 -6.81 -23.42
N THR A 20 -9.72 -6.73 -24.22
CA THR A 20 -9.70 -7.14 -25.63
C THR A 20 -8.72 -6.28 -26.44
N CYS A 21 -8.66 -4.97 -26.19
CA CYS A 21 -7.69 -4.08 -26.83
C CYS A 21 -6.24 -4.47 -26.49
N LEU A 22 -5.95 -4.81 -25.24
CA LEU A 22 -4.62 -5.23 -24.80
C LEU A 22 -4.23 -6.59 -25.40
N ASP A 23 -5.15 -7.56 -25.43
CA ASP A 23 -4.93 -8.87 -26.06
C ASP A 23 -4.69 -8.73 -27.58
N LEU A 24 -5.40 -7.83 -28.27
CA LEU A 24 -5.17 -7.52 -29.69
C LEU A 24 -3.78 -6.93 -29.94
N CYS A 25 -3.27 -6.10 -29.02
CA CYS A 25 -1.93 -5.54 -29.14
C CYS A 25 -0.86 -6.65 -29.12
N VAL A 26 -1.03 -7.65 -28.26
CA VAL A 26 -0.16 -8.82 -28.15
C VAL A 26 -0.23 -9.66 -29.43
N GLN A 27 -1.44 -9.94 -29.94
CA GLN A 27 -1.65 -10.72 -31.15
C GLN A 27 -1.01 -10.07 -32.38
N GLN A 28 -1.09 -8.75 -32.49
CA GLN A 28 -0.50 -7.98 -33.59
C GLN A 28 1.00 -7.69 -33.41
N ARG A 29 1.60 -8.14 -32.31
CA ARG A 29 3.01 -7.93 -31.96
C ARG A 29 3.43 -6.45 -31.89
N VAL A 30 2.53 -5.54 -31.52
CA VAL A 30 2.86 -4.12 -31.33
C VAL A 30 3.55 -3.89 -29.98
N CYS A 31 4.46 -2.91 -29.92
CA CYS A 31 5.30 -2.67 -28.74
C CYS A 31 4.84 -1.53 -27.84
N SER A 32 3.92 -0.68 -28.30
CA SER A 32 3.33 0.41 -27.53
C SER A 32 1.85 0.64 -27.90
N VAL A 33 1.08 1.20 -26.97
CA VAL A 33 -0.33 1.61 -27.16
C VAL A 33 -0.65 2.86 -26.35
N ALA A 34 -1.58 3.69 -26.83
CA ALA A 34 -2.07 4.87 -26.10
C ALA A 34 -3.57 4.75 -25.81
N PHE A 35 -3.97 4.98 -24.55
CA PHE A 35 -5.36 4.97 -24.12
C PHE A 35 -5.78 6.34 -23.55
N PRO A 36 -6.90 6.93 -24.03
CA PRO A 36 -7.60 7.93 -23.25
C PRO A 36 -8.38 7.24 -22.12
N ILE A 37 -8.93 8.03 -21.21
CA ILE A 37 -9.83 7.50 -20.18
C ILE A 37 -11.22 7.36 -20.80
N ILE A 38 -11.57 6.13 -21.16
CA ILE A 38 -12.80 5.77 -21.86
C ILE A 38 -13.94 5.68 -20.85
N GLY A 39 -15.05 6.39 -21.09
CA GLY A 39 -16.25 6.33 -20.25
C GLY A 39 -16.79 7.70 -19.81
N PRO A 40 -15.97 8.60 -19.23
CA PRO A 40 -16.47 9.86 -18.64
C PRO A 40 -16.91 10.92 -19.66
N GLY A 41 -16.65 10.70 -20.96
CA GLY A 41 -17.01 11.63 -22.02
C GLY A 41 -18.53 11.77 -22.25
N ILE A 42 -18.89 12.72 -23.14
CA ILE A 42 -20.26 13.18 -23.41
C ILE A 42 -21.24 12.05 -23.76
N LEU A 43 -20.73 10.99 -24.41
CA LEU A 43 -21.53 9.89 -24.92
C LEU A 43 -21.83 8.81 -23.87
N LEU A 44 -20.81 8.35 -23.15
CA LEU A 44 -20.91 7.19 -22.25
C LEU A 44 -21.25 7.59 -20.81
N LYS A 45 -20.89 8.81 -20.38
CA LYS A 45 -21.23 9.41 -19.08
C LYS A 45 -20.98 8.51 -17.86
N TYR A 46 -19.91 7.70 -17.89
CA TYR A 46 -19.49 6.92 -16.72
C TYR A 46 -18.98 7.89 -15.63
N PRO A 47 -19.21 7.61 -14.35
CA PRO A 47 -18.53 8.35 -13.28
C PRO A 47 -17.02 8.27 -13.48
N LEU A 48 -16.34 9.42 -13.42
CA LEU A 48 -14.90 9.55 -13.69
C LEU A 48 -14.06 8.54 -12.91
N ARG A 49 -14.31 8.47 -11.59
CA ARG A 49 -13.64 7.54 -10.68
C ARG A 49 -13.79 6.06 -11.10
N VAL A 50 -14.99 5.66 -11.55
CA VAL A 50 -15.26 4.28 -11.97
C VAL A 50 -14.49 3.94 -13.25
N ALA A 51 -14.42 4.87 -14.21
CA ALA A 51 -13.65 4.67 -15.43
C ALA A 51 -12.14 4.56 -15.16
N ILE A 52 -11.62 5.35 -14.21
CA ILE A 52 -10.21 5.29 -13.76
C ILE A 52 -9.92 3.96 -13.07
N GLU A 53 -10.79 3.51 -12.15
CA GLU A 53 -10.66 2.22 -11.47
C GLU A 53 -10.64 1.06 -12.49
N VAL A 54 -11.56 1.06 -13.47
CA VAL A 54 -11.58 0.04 -14.52
C VAL A 54 -10.31 0.08 -15.38
N LEU A 55 -9.86 1.26 -15.82
CA LEU A 55 -8.66 1.40 -16.65
C LEU A 55 -7.41 0.89 -15.93
N THR A 56 -7.18 1.38 -14.71
CA THR A 56 -5.97 1.07 -13.93
C THR A 56 -5.94 -0.40 -13.48
N GLU A 57 -7.09 -0.98 -13.14
CA GLU A 57 -7.21 -2.40 -12.79
C GLU A 57 -6.97 -3.32 -14.00
N ASN A 58 -7.48 -2.97 -15.19
CA ASN A 58 -7.24 -3.78 -16.39
C ASN A 58 -5.78 -3.72 -16.84
N ILE A 59 -5.13 -2.55 -16.75
CA ILE A 59 -3.69 -2.41 -17.00
C ILE A 59 -2.89 -3.25 -15.98
N ARG A 60 -3.27 -3.21 -14.71
CA ARG A 60 -2.64 -4.01 -13.64
C ARG A 60 -2.77 -5.51 -13.92
N LEU A 61 -3.98 -6.00 -14.20
CA LEU A 61 -4.25 -7.41 -14.50
C LEU A 61 -3.53 -7.88 -15.78
N PHE A 62 -3.46 -7.03 -16.80
CA PHE A 62 -2.73 -7.33 -18.03
C PHE A 62 -1.21 -7.37 -17.80
N GLY A 63 -0.64 -6.45 -17.01
CA GLY A 63 0.77 -6.52 -16.61
C GLY A 63 1.12 -7.75 -15.78
N LEU A 64 0.15 -8.27 -15.02
CA LEU A 64 0.29 -9.48 -14.22
C LEU A 64 0.09 -10.77 -15.03
N SER A 65 -0.35 -10.70 -16.29
CA SER A 65 -0.55 -11.89 -17.13
C SER A 65 0.74 -12.32 -17.83
N ALA A 66 0.91 -13.63 -18.05
CA ALA A 66 2.05 -14.19 -18.79
C ALA A 66 2.02 -13.91 -20.31
N SER A 67 1.08 -13.07 -20.78
CA SER A 67 0.74 -12.87 -22.18
C SER A 67 0.98 -11.44 -22.67
N THR A 68 1.87 -10.66 -22.03
CA THR A 68 2.20 -9.29 -22.47
C THR A 68 2.92 -9.25 -23.82
N GLY A 69 3.54 -10.37 -24.23
CA GLY A 69 4.14 -10.56 -25.55
C GLY A 69 5.10 -9.45 -25.94
N SER A 70 4.76 -8.70 -26.99
CA SER A 70 5.55 -7.58 -27.51
C SER A 70 5.26 -6.24 -26.82
N LEU A 71 4.12 -6.09 -26.13
CA LEU A 71 3.62 -4.81 -25.66
C LEU A 71 4.38 -4.38 -24.39
N SER A 72 5.22 -3.36 -24.53
CA SER A 72 6.17 -2.92 -23.51
C SER A 72 5.91 -1.52 -22.96
N SER A 73 5.03 -0.73 -23.60
CA SER A 73 4.66 0.61 -23.15
C SER A 73 3.16 0.89 -23.33
N ILE A 74 2.56 1.49 -22.30
CA ILE A 74 1.16 1.92 -22.29
C ILE A 74 1.14 3.40 -21.90
N HIS A 75 0.70 4.25 -22.83
CA HIS A 75 0.58 5.69 -22.62
C HIS A 75 -0.84 6.06 -22.22
N ILE A 76 -1.03 6.71 -21.07
CA ILE A 76 -2.33 7.21 -20.64
C ILE A 76 -2.43 8.68 -21.03
N VAL A 77 -3.35 8.99 -21.95
CA VAL A 77 -3.51 10.32 -22.52
C VAL A 77 -4.58 11.09 -21.76
N ILE A 78 -4.17 12.13 -21.03
CA ILE A 78 -5.07 13.06 -20.34
C ILE A 78 -4.96 14.42 -21.03
N LYS A 79 -6.03 14.87 -21.68
CA LYS A 79 -6.03 16.14 -22.41
C LYS A 79 -6.03 17.34 -21.44
N PRO A 80 -5.04 18.25 -21.53
CA PRO A 80 -5.03 19.47 -20.72
C PRO A 80 -6.25 20.34 -20.99
N GLY A 81 -6.82 20.93 -19.94
CA GLY A 81 -7.93 21.89 -20.05
C GLY A 81 -9.34 21.29 -20.04
N TYR A 82 -9.48 19.97 -19.83
CA TYR A 82 -10.76 19.39 -19.39
C TYR A 82 -10.98 19.71 -17.90
N PRO A 83 -12.24 19.99 -17.46
CA PRO A 83 -12.54 20.38 -16.07
C PRO A 83 -11.94 19.46 -15.01
N ASP A 84 -11.91 18.14 -15.29
CA ASP A 84 -11.47 17.15 -14.31
C ASP A 84 -10.06 16.63 -14.58
N SER A 85 -9.30 17.22 -15.53
CA SER A 85 -8.00 16.67 -15.98
C SER A 85 -6.96 16.55 -14.85
N GLU A 86 -7.00 17.45 -13.87
CA GLU A 86 -6.08 17.48 -12.74
C GLU A 86 -6.43 16.39 -11.71
N GLU A 87 -7.70 16.30 -11.29
CA GLU A 87 -8.21 15.23 -10.43
C GLU A 87 -7.97 13.87 -11.07
N CYS A 88 -8.25 13.77 -12.36
CA CYS A 88 -8.08 12.57 -13.16
C CYS A 88 -6.64 12.08 -13.20
N TYR A 89 -5.66 13.00 -13.32
CA TYR A 89 -4.26 12.61 -13.24
C TYR A 89 -3.89 12.13 -11.84
N HIS A 90 -4.27 12.88 -10.80
CA HIS A 90 -3.95 12.50 -9.42
C HIS A 90 -4.54 11.14 -9.07
N ASP A 91 -5.77 10.85 -9.50
CA ASP A 91 -6.41 9.56 -9.26
C ASP A 91 -5.74 8.44 -10.08
N VAL A 92 -5.44 8.65 -11.37
CA VAL A 92 -4.73 7.66 -12.19
C VAL A 92 -3.34 7.38 -11.62
N TYR A 93 -2.56 8.44 -11.32
CA TYR A 93 -1.25 8.33 -10.71
C TYR A 93 -1.32 7.67 -9.35
N LYS A 94 -2.26 8.06 -8.48
CA LYS A 94 -2.45 7.45 -7.16
C LYS A 94 -2.80 5.98 -7.26
N HIS A 95 -3.74 5.59 -8.13
CA HIS A 95 -4.13 4.19 -8.29
C HIS A 95 -2.97 3.38 -8.88
N LEU A 96 -2.30 3.89 -9.91
CA LEU A 96 -1.17 3.18 -10.51
C LEU A 96 0.04 3.14 -9.58
N SER A 97 0.44 4.24 -8.95
CA SER A 97 1.53 4.27 -7.97
C SER A 97 1.24 3.40 -6.75
N SER A 98 0.01 3.41 -6.22
CA SER A 98 -0.39 2.51 -5.12
C SER A 98 -0.39 1.04 -5.55
N ASN A 99 -0.74 0.76 -6.80
CA ASN A 99 -0.76 -0.59 -7.37
C ASN A 99 0.62 -1.07 -7.88
N ILE A 100 1.56 -0.14 -8.14
CA ILE A 100 2.93 -0.39 -8.62
C ILE A 100 3.92 -0.43 -7.45
N ASN A 101 3.63 0.25 -6.34
CA ASN A 101 4.48 0.30 -5.13
C ASN A 101 4.25 -0.87 -4.15
N GLN A 102 3.28 -1.75 -4.39
CA GLN A 102 2.99 -2.91 -3.54
C GLN A 102 3.88 -4.15 -3.79
N GLY A 103 5.02 -4.02 -4.50
CA GLY A 103 5.88 -5.20 -4.74
C GLY A 103 7.25 -5.02 -5.40
N GLY A 104 7.81 -3.82 -5.52
CA GLY A 104 9.24 -3.64 -5.85
C GLY A 104 9.75 -4.11 -7.23
N GLN A 105 8.90 -4.57 -8.16
CA GLN A 105 9.25 -4.75 -9.57
C GLN A 105 8.35 -3.89 -10.45
N ALA A 106 8.97 -3.01 -11.24
CA ALA A 106 8.32 -2.20 -12.27
C ALA A 106 7.80 -3.12 -13.40
N ILE A 107 6.51 -3.47 -13.34
CA ILE A 107 5.89 -4.41 -14.29
C ILE A 107 5.69 -3.82 -15.69
N PHE A 108 5.89 -2.51 -15.86
CA PHE A 108 6.07 -1.91 -17.19
C PHE A 108 7.22 -0.92 -17.12
N LYS A 109 8.22 -1.09 -17.98
CA LYS A 109 9.35 -0.16 -18.10
C LYS A 109 8.94 1.25 -18.52
N SER A 110 7.69 1.48 -18.91
CA SER A 110 7.15 2.80 -19.24
C SER A 110 5.62 2.78 -19.23
N LEU A 111 5.01 2.92 -18.04
CA LEU A 111 3.85 3.79 -17.95
C LEU A 111 4.41 5.20 -17.91
N THR A 112 4.46 5.86 -19.06
CA THR A 112 4.91 7.24 -19.13
C THR A 112 3.72 8.16 -19.20
N SER A 113 3.67 9.08 -18.26
CA SER A 113 2.89 10.29 -18.43
C SER A 113 3.82 11.42 -18.87
N ASP A 114 3.28 12.37 -19.64
CA ASP A 114 3.97 13.65 -19.84
C ASP A 114 4.26 14.36 -18.50
N LEU A 115 3.62 13.91 -17.42
CA LEU A 115 3.73 14.43 -16.05
C LEU A 115 4.67 13.61 -15.13
N ASP A 116 5.45 12.64 -15.66
CA ASP A 116 6.43 11.91 -14.85
C ASP A 116 7.55 12.82 -14.33
N ASP A 117 7.98 12.58 -13.09
CA ASP A 117 9.09 13.28 -12.44
C ASP A 117 10.39 13.18 -13.26
N ILE A 118 11.12 14.28 -13.29
CA ILE A 118 12.38 14.41 -14.04
C ILE A 118 13.48 14.75 -13.06
N THR A 119 14.63 14.11 -13.17
CA THR A 119 15.81 14.53 -12.40
C THR A 119 16.96 14.86 -13.34
N MET A 120 17.67 15.94 -13.05
CA MET A 120 18.87 16.32 -13.77
C MET A 120 19.96 16.68 -12.77
N THR A 121 21.21 16.48 -13.17
CA THR A 121 22.36 16.98 -12.41
C THR A 121 22.72 18.35 -12.95
N VAL A 122 22.69 19.36 -12.08
CA VAL A 122 23.09 20.74 -12.39
C VAL A 122 24.52 21.00 -11.89
N GLY A 123 25.01 22.24 -12.02
CA GLY A 123 26.37 22.61 -11.59
C GLY A 123 26.64 22.25 -10.12
N GLY A 124 27.91 21.98 -9.79
CA GLY A 124 28.30 21.55 -8.44
C GLY A 124 27.86 20.13 -8.05
N GLY A 125 27.31 19.33 -8.98
CA GLY A 125 26.87 17.96 -8.70
C GLY A 125 25.52 17.85 -7.99
N VAL A 126 24.79 18.97 -7.87
CA VAL A 126 23.47 19.04 -7.22
C VAL A 126 22.42 18.37 -8.10
N LYS A 127 21.51 17.61 -7.48
CA LYS A 127 20.36 17.02 -8.17
C LYS A 127 19.20 18.01 -8.17
N LEU A 128 18.68 18.33 -9.35
CA LEU A 128 17.45 19.09 -9.55
C LEU A 128 16.35 18.12 -9.96
N GLN A 129 15.25 18.06 -9.20
CA GLN A 129 14.11 17.19 -9.47
C GLN A 129 12.88 18.05 -9.78
N LEU A 130 12.22 17.82 -10.90
CA LEU A 130 10.87 18.34 -11.17
C LEU A 130 9.88 17.26 -10.74
N VAL A 131 9.00 17.61 -9.82
CA VAL A 131 8.04 16.70 -9.19
C VAL A 131 6.63 17.19 -9.46
N PHE A 132 5.79 16.34 -10.07
CA PHE A 132 4.36 16.65 -10.18
C PHE A 132 3.66 16.21 -8.89
N GLY A 133 3.36 17.14 -8.00
CA GLY A 133 2.85 16.79 -6.68
C GLY A 133 2.43 17.98 -5.82
N ASP A 134 1.94 17.66 -4.62
CA ASP A 134 1.55 18.62 -3.60
C ASP A 134 2.69 18.85 -2.61
N ILE A 135 3.10 20.12 -2.47
CA ILE A 135 4.21 20.54 -1.62
C ILE A 135 3.93 20.30 -0.14
N THR A 136 2.66 20.15 0.27
CA THR A 136 2.30 19.82 1.67
C THR A 136 2.77 18.43 2.12
N ASN A 137 3.10 17.54 1.17
CA ASN A 137 3.60 16.19 1.44
C ASN A 137 5.14 16.09 1.43
N GLU A 138 5.86 17.19 1.24
CA GLU A 138 7.33 17.16 1.18
C GLU A 138 7.97 17.01 2.56
N ILE A 139 9.10 16.30 2.58
CA ILE A 139 9.88 15.97 3.78
C ILE A 139 11.34 16.44 3.66
N THR A 140 11.60 17.42 2.79
CA THR A 140 12.92 18.04 2.65
C THR A 140 13.25 18.86 3.90
N GLU A 141 14.54 19.07 4.16
CA GLU A 141 14.99 19.86 5.33
C GLU A 141 14.46 21.29 5.28
N VAL A 142 14.34 21.86 4.07
CA VAL A 142 13.75 23.18 3.87
C VAL A 142 12.55 23.10 2.93
N VAL A 143 11.45 23.79 3.28
CA VAL A 143 10.29 23.98 2.40
C VAL A 143 10.05 25.47 2.19
N VAL A 144 9.89 25.87 0.92
CA VAL A 144 9.66 27.26 0.55
C VAL A 144 8.16 27.55 0.51
N ASN A 145 7.74 28.51 1.31
CA ASN A 145 6.40 29.07 1.28
C ASN A 145 6.40 30.37 0.46
N THR A 146 5.40 30.55 -0.41
CA THR A 146 5.21 31.77 -1.19
C THR A 146 4.03 32.57 -0.66
N THR A 147 4.28 33.75 -0.13
CA THR A 147 3.27 34.59 0.53
C THR A 147 3.42 36.06 0.13
N ASN A 148 2.39 36.87 0.37
CA ASN A 148 2.48 38.33 0.28
C ASN A 148 2.64 39.00 1.65
N PHE A 149 2.76 38.22 2.73
CA PHE A 149 2.85 38.67 4.13
C PHE A 149 1.68 39.55 4.62
N VAL A 150 0.58 39.61 3.87
CA VAL A 150 -0.61 40.43 4.19
C VAL A 150 -1.85 39.56 4.34
N ASN A 151 -2.05 38.61 3.43
CA ASN A 151 -3.22 37.74 3.42
C ASN A 151 -2.79 36.27 3.30
N PHE A 152 -3.12 35.50 4.33
CA PHE A 152 -2.76 34.10 4.49
C PHE A 152 -3.94 33.15 4.22
N GLN A 153 -5.14 33.70 3.98
CA GLN A 153 -6.41 32.96 3.91
C GLN A 153 -6.89 32.71 2.47
N ASN A 154 -6.19 33.28 1.48
CA ASN A 154 -6.48 33.05 0.07
C ASN A 154 -6.08 31.63 -0.36
N ASP A 155 -6.86 31.02 -1.25
CA ASP A 155 -6.52 29.73 -1.84
C ASP A 155 -5.16 29.80 -2.57
N GLY A 156 -4.25 28.89 -2.21
CA GLY A 156 -2.90 28.81 -2.75
C GLY A 156 -1.88 28.27 -1.75
N VAL A 157 -0.65 28.09 -2.22
CA VAL A 157 0.45 27.40 -1.51
C VAL A 157 0.65 27.87 -0.07
N CYS A 158 0.50 29.18 0.22
CA CYS A 158 0.67 29.69 1.58
C CYS A 158 -0.38 29.15 2.55
N LYS A 159 -1.65 29.12 2.15
CA LYS A 159 -2.73 28.61 2.99
C LYS A 159 -2.54 27.11 3.24
N ASP A 160 -2.15 26.38 2.20
CA ASP A 160 -1.95 24.93 2.28
C ASP A 160 -0.78 24.60 3.22
N ILE A 161 0.34 25.32 3.12
CA ILE A 161 1.49 25.16 4.03
C ILE A 161 1.12 25.53 5.47
N LEU A 162 0.43 26.66 5.69
CA LEU A 162 0.05 27.09 7.04
C LEU A 162 -0.97 26.15 7.70
N THR A 163 -1.83 25.52 6.90
CA THR A 163 -2.77 24.50 7.39
C THR A 163 -2.03 23.30 8.00
N VAL A 164 -0.87 22.93 7.43
CA VAL A 164 -0.03 21.84 7.95
C VAL A 164 0.92 22.32 9.05
N ALA A 165 1.52 23.49 8.90
CA ALA A 165 2.48 24.04 9.84
C ALA A 165 1.85 24.45 11.18
N GLY A 166 0.58 24.85 11.17
CA GLY A 166 -0.14 25.27 12.37
C GLY A 166 -0.22 26.79 12.54
N PRO A 167 -1.08 27.25 13.46
CA PRO A 167 -1.38 28.68 13.65
C PRO A 167 -0.19 29.49 14.21
N GLU A 168 0.80 28.84 14.83
CA GLU A 168 1.98 29.49 15.40
C GLU A 168 2.82 30.16 14.30
N VAL A 169 3.03 29.47 13.19
CA VAL A 169 3.78 29.97 12.03
C VAL A 169 3.02 31.12 11.36
N GLU A 170 1.68 31.06 11.30
CA GLU A 170 0.89 32.19 10.79
C GLU A 170 1.04 33.44 11.67
N ALA A 171 1.13 33.27 12.99
CA ALA A 171 1.34 34.38 13.92
C ALA A 171 2.72 35.03 13.72
N GLU A 172 3.78 34.24 13.49
CA GLU A 172 5.11 34.75 13.17
C GLU A 172 5.11 35.57 11.87
N LEU A 173 4.43 35.08 10.83
CA LEU A 173 4.32 35.81 9.56
C LEU A 173 3.54 37.11 9.67
N ARG A 174 2.52 37.14 10.53
CA ARG A 174 1.75 38.38 10.82
C ARG A 174 2.57 39.40 11.59
N ALA A 175 3.51 38.95 12.42
CA ALA A 175 4.42 39.81 13.17
C ALA A 175 5.66 40.23 12.35
N ALA A 176 5.97 39.51 11.27
CA ALA A 176 7.15 39.75 10.46
C ALA A 176 7.02 41.03 9.60
N ASN A 177 8.05 41.88 9.63
CA ASN A 177 8.17 43.04 8.75
C ASN A 177 9.21 42.75 7.66
N VAL A 178 8.79 42.05 6.61
CA VAL A 178 9.65 41.53 5.55
C VAL A 178 9.60 42.44 4.34
N LYS A 179 10.75 42.89 3.82
CA LYS A 179 10.74 43.69 2.60
C LYS A 179 10.52 42.81 1.38
N LYS A 180 10.03 43.46 0.33
CA LYS A 180 9.87 42.92 -1.01
C LYS A 180 11.19 42.30 -1.52
N GLY A 181 11.17 40.99 -1.78
CA GLY A 181 12.35 40.24 -2.26
C GLY A 181 13.24 39.66 -1.15
N GLU A 182 12.87 39.81 0.12
CA GLU A 182 13.58 39.16 1.24
C GLU A 182 13.00 37.78 1.57
N ILE A 183 13.84 36.97 2.21
CA ILE A 183 13.48 35.66 2.75
C ILE A 183 13.28 35.83 4.25
N PHE A 184 12.11 35.43 4.75
CA PHE A 184 11.85 35.31 6.18
C PHE A 184 11.85 33.85 6.58
N VAL A 185 12.54 33.52 7.66
CA VAL A 185 12.69 32.14 8.13
C VAL A 185 11.97 32.00 9.45
N SER A 186 11.16 30.95 9.56
CA SER A 186 10.44 30.57 10.77
C SER A 186 10.76 29.12 11.14
N GLU A 187 10.36 28.74 12.36
CA GLU A 187 10.26 27.33 12.71
C GLU A 187 9.15 26.64 11.89
N SER A 188 9.28 25.33 11.70
CA SER A 188 8.35 24.56 10.85
C SER A 188 7.00 24.24 11.49
N GLY A 189 6.85 24.49 12.79
CA GLY A 189 5.65 24.11 13.56
C GLY A 189 5.40 22.59 13.46
N SER A 190 4.22 22.21 12.95
CA SER A 190 3.87 20.80 12.70
C SER A 190 4.27 20.30 11.30
N PHE A 191 4.88 21.15 10.46
CA PHE A 191 5.32 20.76 9.12
C PHE A 191 6.57 19.85 9.21
N PRO A 192 6.64 18.72 8.48
CA PRO A 192 7.76 17.76 8.57
C PRO A 192 9.04 18.22 7.85
N CYS A 193 9.56 19.39 8.23
CA CYS A 193 10.83 19.97 7.75
C CYS A 193 11.58 20.67 8.90
N ASP A 194 12.84 21.03 8.67
CA ASP A 194 13.69 21.68 9.68
C ASP A 194 13.51 23.21 9.67
N ALA A 195 13.17 23.80 8.52
CA ALA A 195 12.89 25.24 8.41
C ALA A 195 11.91 25.57 7.28
N LEU A 196 11.10 26.61 7.51
CA LEU A 196 10.24 27.21 6.48
C LEU A 196 10.85 28.53 5.99
N LEU A 197 11.08 28.61 4.68
CA LEU A 197 11.54 29.83 4.01
C LEU A 197 10.35 30.51 3.36
N HIS A 198 9.89 31.61 3.94
CA HIS A 198 8.79 32.41 3.44
C HIS A 198 9.33 33.49 2.51
N VAL A 199 8.89 33.45 1.26
CA VAL A 199 9.37 34.37 0.24
C VAL A 199 8.22 35.17 -0.34
N TYR A 200 8.49 36.46 -0.56
CA TYR A 200 7.58 37.32 -1.25
C TYR A 200 7.80 37.27 -2.76
N GLY A 201 7.16 36.28 -3.40
CA GLY A 201 7.06 36.21 -4.85
C GLY A 201 6.29 37.42 -5.39
N GLN A 202 7.00 38.38 -5.97
CA GLN A 202 6.39 39.46 -6.75
C GLN A 202 6.07 38.96 -8.15
N ARG A 203 5.12 39.63 -8.82
CA ARG A 203 4.76 39.36 -10.23
C ARG A 203 5.86 39.84 -11.19
N ASP A 204 7.11 39.48 -10.92
CA ASP A 204 8.30 39.88 -11.64
C ASP A 204 9.25 38.68 -11.76
N ALA A 205 9.58 38.32 -13.00
CA ALA A 205 10.42 37.17 -13.31
C ALA A 205 11.87 37.34 -12.83
N GLY A 206 12.41 38.57 -12.85
CA GLY A 206 13.77 38.84 -12.37
C GLY A 206 13.87 38.69 -10.85
N ILE A 207 12.85 39.12 -10.11
CA ILE A 207 12.78 38.93 -8.66
C ILE A 207 12.64 37.44 -8.32
N VAL A 208 11.82 36.68 -9.05
CA VAL A 208 11.71 35.23 -8.86
C VAL A 208 13.05 34.53 -9.10
N GLU A 209 13.76 34.90 -10.17
CA GLU A 209 15.09 34.37 -10.49
C GLU A 209 16.11 34.67 -9.38
N GLN A 210 16.12 35.90 -8.86
CA GLN A 210 16.99 36.30 -7.75
C GLN A 210 16.65 35.53 -6.47
N LEU A 211 15.37 35.46 -6.10
CA LEU A 211 14.88 34.77 -4.90
C LEU A 211 15.30 33.31 -4.88
N VAL A 212 15.20 32.61 -6.02
CA VAL A 212 15.66 31.21 -6.11
C VAL A 212 17.15 31.09 -5.85
N GLY A 213 17.95 32.01 -6.38
CA GLY A 213 19.38 32.08 -6.06
C GLY A 213 19.65 32.36 -4.58
N ASP A 214 18.89 33.25 -3.96
CA ASP A 214 18.98 33.59 -2.53
C ASP A 214 18.61 32.38 -1.65
N ILE A 215 17.55 31.65 -1.98
CA ILE A 215 17.11 30.43 -1.27
C ILE A 215 18.23 29.38 -1.28
N ILE A 216 18.79 29.09 -2.46
CA ILE A 216 19.85 28.08 -2.61
C ILE A 216 21.10 28.47 -1.81
N ARG A 217 21.49 29.74 -1.86
CA ARG A 217 22.63 30.26 -1.09
C ARG A 217 22.37 30.26 0.42
N TYR A 218 21.14 30.52 0.85
CA TYR A 218 20.75 30.39 2.24
C TYR A 218 20.89 28.93 2.69
N CYS A 219 20.31 27.99 1.95
CA CYS A 219 20.43 26.56 2.25
C CYS A 219 21.90 26.12 2.40
N GLU A 220 22.76 26.52 1.47
CA GLU A 220 24.19 26.21 1.53
C GLU A 220 24.88 26.86 2.74
N SER A 221 24.62 28.14 3.03
CA SER A 221 25.32 28.89 4.10
C SER A 221 24.97 28.37 5.50
N TYR A 222 23.76 27.81 5.65
CA TYR A 222 23.25 27.27 6.91
C TYR A 222 23.31 25.74 6.99
N GLY A 223 23.93 25.08 6.00
CA GLY A 223 24.24 23.65 6.07
C GLY A 223 23.11 22.70 5.68
N PHE A 224 22.06 23.18 5.02
CA PHE A 224 20.94 22.35 4.57
C PHE A 224 21.27 21.57 3.29
N MET A 225 20.95 20.28 3.28
CA MET A 225 21.20 19.34 2.19
C MET A 225 20.08 19.31 1.14
N SER A 226 18.85 19.68 1.50
CA SER A 226 17.69 19.59 0.60
C SER A 226 16.66 20.71 0.76
N VAL A 227 16.08 21.14 -0.38
CA VAL A 227 15.02 22.17 -0.41
C VAL A 227 13.92 21.82 -1.42
N ALA A 228 12.67 22.04 -1.03
CA ALA A 228 11.49 21.98 -1.91
C ALA A 228 10.97 23.39 -2.22
N ILE A 229 10.83 23.70 -3.52
CA ILE A 229 10.46 25.02 -4.05
C ILE A 229 9.19 24.89 -4.91
N PRO A 230 8.11 25.64 -4.63
CA PRO A 230 6.91 25.63 -5.46
C PRO A 230 7.10 26.51 -6.72
N ALA A 231 6.12 26.50 -7.63
CA ALA A 231 6.07 27.43 -8.76
C ALA A 231 5.75 28.87 -8.31
N ILE A 232 6.76 29.58 -7.81
CA ILE A 232 6.64 30.94 -7.27
C ILE A 232 5.93 31.84 -8.29
N CYS A 233 4.76 32.36 -7.92
CA CYS A 233 3.90 33.24 -8.72
C CYS A 233 3.18 32.64 -9.95
N ALA A 234 3.25 31.33 -10.21
CA ALA A 234 2.55 30.69 -11.34
C ALA A 234 1.05 30.41 -11.10
N GLY A 235 0.52 30.76 -9.91
CA GLY A 235 -0.88 30.59 -9.51
C GLY A 235 -1.57 31.94 -9.25
N ALA A 236 -1.99 32.21 -8.01
CA ALA A 236 -2.56 33.50 -7.60
C ALA A 236 -1.62 34.70 -7.86
N GLY A 237 -0.32 34.43 -7.99
CA GLY A 237 0.68 35.40 -8.45
C GLY A 237 0.54 35.80 -9.92
N GLY A 238 -0.22 35.10 -10.75
CA GLY A 238 -0.64 35.55 -12.08
C GLY A 238 0.46 35.69 -13.14
N LEU A 239 1.67 35.18 -12.91
CA LEU A 239 2.68 35.11 -13.95
C LEU A 239 2.44 33.91 -14.88
N ASP A 240 2.80 34.09 -16.14
CA ASP A 240 2.75 33.01 -17.13
C ASP A 240 3.67 31.84 -16.69
N PRO A 241 3.19 30.58 -16.74
CA PRO A 241 3.98 29.44 -16.29
C PRO A 241 5.33 29.26 -17.01
N GLY A 242 5.43 29.58 -18.30
CA GLY A 242 6.68 29.51 -19.05
C GLY A 242 7.67 30.59 -18.60
N VAL A 243 7.18 31.79 -18.31
CA VAL A 243 7.99 32.88 -17.74
C VAL A 243 8.53 32.50 -16.36
N VAL A 244 7.68 31.94 -15.49
CA VAL A 244 8.10 31.47 -14.15
C VAL A 244 9.10 30.32 -14.26
N ALA A 245 8.83 29.32 -15.11
CA ALA A 245 9.73 28.21 -15.37
C ALA A 245 11.13 28.70 -15.74
N GLY A 246 11.21 29.62 -16.71
CA GLY A 246 12.48 30.19 -17.15
C GLY A 246 13.20 30.94 -16.03
N ALA A 247 12.49 31.73 -15.22
CA ALA A 247 13.06 32.47 -14.10
C ALA A 247 13.66 31.54 -13.03
N ILE A 248 12.89 30.55 -12.56
CA ILE A 248 13.34 29.61 -11.53
C ILE A 248 14.55 28.81 -12.02
N LEU A 249 14.49 28.26 -13.25
CA LEU A 249 15.57 27.43 -13.80
C LEU A 249 16.85 28.23 -14.06
N ARG A 250 16.75 29.50 -14.48
CA ARG A 250 17.93 30.39 -14.56
C ARG A 250 18.51 30.68 -13.17
N GLY A 251 17.67 30.90 -12.16
CA GLY A 251 18.11 31.11 -10.78
C GLY A 251 18.88 29.90 -10.24
N VAL A 252 18.38 28.69 -10.45
CA VAL A 252 19.09 27.44 -10.12
C VAL A 252 20.41 27.36 -10.89
N LYS A 253 20.40 27.61 -12.20
CA LYS A 253 21.61 27.56 -13.03
C LYS A 253 22.67 28.56 -12.57
N ALA A 254 22.28 29.79 -12.28
CA ALA A 254 23.18 30.85 -11.83
C ALA A 254 23.81 30.50 -10.48
N ALA A 255 22.99 30.06 -9.51
CA ALA A 255 23.48 29.65 -8.19
C ALA A 255 24.45 28.46 -8.29
N THR A 256 24.18 27.51 -9.18
CA THR A 256 24.95 26.26 -9.30
C THR A 256 26.16 26.35 -10.23
N SER A 257 26.26 27.38 -11.07
CA SER A 257 27.38 27.55 -12.02
C SER A 257 28.63 28.17 -11.38
N SER A 258 28.48 28.90 -10.28
CA SER A 258 29.56 29.72 -9.70
C SER A 258 30.05 29.25 -8.33
N ALA A 259 29.42 28.21 -7.75
CA ALA A 259 29.68 27.77 -6.38
C ALA A 259 30.12 26.31 -6.30
N SER A 260 31.16 26.03 -5.51
CA SER A 260 31.42 24.69 -4.99
C SER A 260 30.56 24.51 -3.75
N PHE A 261 29.41 23.85 -3.89
CA PHE A 261 28.57 23.51 -2.75
C PHE A 261 29.22 22.41 -1.89
N ARG A 262 29.11 22.56 -0.58
CA ARG A 262 29.55 21.60 0.44
C ARG A 262 28.36 20.87 1.07
N TYR A 263 27.18 21.49 1.12
CA TYR A 263 26.03 20.97 1.85
C TYR A 263 24.86 20.64 0.93
N ILE A 264 24.40 21.60 0.11
CA ILE A 264 23.20 21.39 -0.69
C ILE A 264 23.44 20.33 -1.78
N THR A 265 22.61 19.29 -1.81
CA THR A 265 22.73 18.18 -2.77
C THR A 265 21.45 17.90 -3.55
N ASN A 266 20.29 18.36 -3.07
CA ASN A 266 19.00 18.08 -3.70
C ASN A 266 18.07 19.31 -3.71
N ILE A 267 17.64 19.73 -4.90
CA ILE A 267 16.64 20.79 -5.13
C ILE A 267 15.42 20.13 -5.77
N ARG A 268 14.24 20.28 -5.16
CA ARG A 268 12.98 19.73 -5.67
C ARG A 268 12.04 20.87 -6.07
N LEU A 269 11.62 20.92 -7.33
CA LEU A 269 10.59 21.82 -7.83
C LEU A 269 9.25 21.09 -7.82
N VAL A 270 8.35 21.47 -6.92
CA VAL A 270 7.09 20.74 -6.67
C VAL A 270 5.92 21.49 -7.31
N LEU A 271 5.27 20.86 -8.29
CA LEU A 271 4.36 21.51 -9.24
C LEU A 271 3.02 20.77 -9.29
N ILE A 272 1.95 21.37 -8.75
CA ILE A 272 0.64 20.72 -8.62
C ILE A 272 -0.27 20.88 -9.86
N LYS A 273 0.05 21.80 -10.78
CA LYS A 273 -0.79 22.14 -11.96
C LYS A 273 -0.17 21.63 -13.26
N ILE A 274 -0.95 20.91 -14.07
CA ILE A 274 -0.50 20.24 -15.32
C ILE A 274 0.20 21.21 -16.26
N LYS A 275 -0.44 22.35 -16.56
CA LYS A 275 0.14 23.36 -17.46
C LYS A 275 1.45 23.95 -16.93
N VAL A 276 1.58 24.06 -15.61
CA VAL A 276 2.79 24.58 -14.97
C VAL A 276 3.91 23.55 -15.07
N PHE A 277 3.64 22.29 -14.72
CA PHE A 277 4.62 21.22 -14.83
C PHE A 277 5.16 21.05 -16.25
N LEU A 278 4.28 21.03 -17.25
CA LEU A 278 4.71 20.88 -18.65
C LEU A 278 5.60 22.04 -19.11
N ALA A 279 5.28 23.28 -18.72
CA ALA A 279 6.13 24.44 -19.01
C ALA A 279 7.52 24.33 -18.35
N PHE A 280 7.57 23.86 -17.09
CA PHE A 280 8.84 23.60 -16.41
C PHE A 280 9.63 22.47 -17.05
N LYS A 281 8.97 21.38 -17.47
CA LYS A 281 9.58 20.23 -18.15
C LYS A 281 10.22 20.63 -19.48
N GLU A 282 9.49 21.37 -20.30
CA GLU A 282 9.98 21.88 -21.58
C GLU A 282 11.21 22.77 -21.37
N GLU A 283 11.11 23.73 -20.46
CA GLU A 283 12.18 24.70 -20.22
C GLU A 283 13.40 24.06 -19.55
N ALA A 284 13.22 23.10 -18.63
CA ALA A 284 14.32 22.39 -18.00
C ALA A 284 15.06 21.49 -18.99
N THR A 285 14.33 20.80 -19.88
CA THR A 285 14.93 19.97 -20.95
C THR A 285 15.75 20.84 -21.91
N ARG A 286 15.25 22.05 -22.21
CA ARG A 286 15.96 23.04 -23.04
C ARG A 286 17.23 23.58 -22.36
N MET A 287 17.19 23.85 -21.05
CA MET A 287 18.30 24.45 -20.31
C MET A 287 19.36 23.44 -19.83
N PHE A 288 18.97 22.19 -19.58
CA PHE A 288 19.80 21.13 -18.98
C PHE A 288 19.70 19.82 -19.79
N PRO A 289 20.55 19.64 -20.82
CA PRO A 289 20.48 18.48 -21.73
C PRO A 289 20.78 17.11 -21.07
N THR A 290 21.25 17.09 -19.82
CA THR A 290 21.55 15.89 -19.01
C THR A 290 20.35 15.36 -18.21
N ALA A 291 19.12 15.76 -18.55
CA ALA A 291 17.91 15.30 -17.86
C ALA A 291 17.68 13.79 -18.01
N VAL A 292 17.56 13.09 -16.88
CA VAL A 292 17.25 11.66 -16.77
C VAL A 292 15.88 11.53 -16.09
N ASN A 293 14.91 10.89 -16.74
CA ASN A 293 13.64 10.58 -16.09
C ASN A 293 13.89 9.63 -14.91
N ASN A 294 13.53 10.03 -13.69
CA ASN A 294 13.84 9.26 -12.49
C ASN A 294 12.61 8.51 -11.98
N GLN A 295 12.72 7.18 -12.00
CA GLN A 295 11.90 6.27 -11.22
C GLN A 295 12.35 6.33 -9.74
N ALA A 296 11.41 6.44 -8.80
CA ALA A 296 11.66 6.70 -7.38
C ALA A 296 12.51 5.62 -6.68
N SER A 297 13.48 6.06 -5.86
CA SER A 297 14.28 5.25 -4.93
C SER A 297 14.24 5.90 -3.53
N VAL A 298 14.00 5.13 -2.46
CA VAL A 298 13.80 5.61 -1.06
C VAL A 298 15.13 5.62 -0.26
N PRO A 299 15.37 6.58 0.68
CA PRO A 299 16.63 6.74 1.44
C PRO A 299 16.69 5.92 2.74
N GLN A 300 17.89 5.48 3.14
CA GLN A 300 18.20 4.87 4.43
C GLN A 300 18.71 5.93 5.45
N ARG A 301 18.35 5.79 6.73
CA ARG A 301 18.95 6.53 7.87
C ARG A 301 19.84 5.62 8.74
N PRO A 302 20.77 6.20 9.53
CA PRO A 302 22.02 5.55 9.94
C PRO A 302 21.93 4.73 11.24
N HIS A 303 22.83 3.74 11.30
CA HIS A 303 23.00 2.73 12.33
C HIS A 303 23.68 3.30 13.59
N VAL A 304 23.11 3.04 14.77
CA VAL A 304 23.86 3.02 16.04
C VAL A 304 24.09 1.56 16.41
N GLN A 305 25.33 1.24 16.80
CA GLN A 305 25.80 -0.10 17.14
C GLN A 305 25.31 -0.52 18.53
N GLN A 306 24.73 -1.72 18.64
CA GLN A 306 24.84 -2.54 19.84
C GLN A 306 24.78 -4.03 19.46
N GLN A 307 25.82 -4.75 19.85
CA GLN A 307 26.04 -6.17 19.63
C GLN A 307 25.06 -7.00 20.47
N GLN A 308 24.37 -7.96 19.85
CA GLN A 308 24.03 -9.23 20.49
C GLN A 308 23.64 -10.29 19.44
N GLN A 309 24.33 -11.42 19.52
CA GLN A 309 24.22 -12.59 18.64
C GLN A 309 22.88 -13.31 18.86
N GLN A 310 22.08 -13.46 17.81
CA GLN A 310 21.07 -14.52 17.69
C GLN A 310 20.95 -14.94 16.22
N GLN A 311 21.19 -16.23 15.99
CA GLN A 311 21.22 -16.88 14.68
C GLN A 311 19.82 -16.92 14.07
N GLN A 312 19.60 -16.13 13.02
CA GLN A 312 18.53 -16.35 12.04
C GLN A 312 18.98 -17.39 11.00
N PRO A 313 18.07 -18.20 10.44
CA PRO A 313 18.38 -19.06 9.28
C PRO A 313 18.76 -18.17 8.08
N PRO A 314 19.61 -18.63 7.16
CA PRO A 314 20.27 -17.75 6.20
C PRO A 314 19.25 -17.19 5.20
N SER A 315 18.84 -15.94 5.39
CA SER A 315 18.35 -15.11 4.29
C SER A 315 19.56 -14.78 3.42
N MET A 316 19.92 -15.71 2.53
CA MET A 316 20.90 -15.49 1.47
C MET A 316 20.29 -14.55 0.42
N SER A 317 20.25 -13.27 0.75
CA SER A 317 20.32 -12.18 -0.22
C SER A 317 21.57 -11.37 0.11
N LEU A 318 22.72 -12.06 0.07
CA LEU A 318 23.99 -11.38 -0.13
C LEU A 318 23.89 -10.77 -1.53
N ARG A 319 23.86 -9.42 -1.56
CA ARG A 319 23.97 -8.67 -2.81
C ARG A 319 25.20 -9.20 -3.53
N ALA A 320 25.01 -9.80 -4.69
CA ALA A 320 26.04 -10.57 -5.34
C ALA A 320 27.23 -9.67 -5.70
N ASP A 321 28.42 -10.01 -5.22
CA ASP A 321 29.61 -9.19 -5.48
C ASP A 321 30.14 -9.45 -6.90
N LEU A 322 29.75 -8.58 -7.82
CA LEU A 322 30.20 -8.62 -9.22
C LEU A 322 31.70 -8.33 -9.38
N SER A 323 32.39 -7.84 -8.34
CA SER A 323 33.83 -7.64 -8.38
C SER A 323 34.61 -8.94 -8.58
N ILE A 324 34.04 -10.07 -8.15
CA ILE A 324 34.61 -11.41 -8.27
C ILE A 324 34.79 -11.83 -9.73
N LEU A 325 33.90 -11.37 -10.63
CA LEU A 325 33.98 -11.61 -12.08
C LEU A 325 35.07 -10.79 -12.79
N HIS A 326 35.66 -9.79 -12.12
CA HIS A 326 36.68 -8.90 -12.69
C HIS A 326 38.12 -9.34 -12.37
N SER A 327 38.29 -10.34 -11.50
CA SER A 327 39.60 -10.85 -11.08
C SER A 327 40.36 -11.59 -12.19
N THR A 328 39.71 -11.89 -13.32
CA THR A 328 40.28 -12.65 -14.44
C THR A 328 40.97 -11.75 -15.47
N SER A 329 41.95 -10.95 -15.02
CA SER A 329 42.89 -10.32 -15.93
C SER A 329 44.11 -11.22 -16.13
N THR A 330 44.29 -11.65 -17.38
CA THR A 330 45.58 -11.89 -18.06
C THR A 330 46.45 -13.08 -17.61
N SER A 331 46.57 -14.10 -18.46
CA SER A 331 47.92 -14.61 -18.80
C SER A 331 48.02 -15.37 -20.13
N GLN A 332 46.96 -16.01 -20.65
CA GLN A 332 47.10 -16.80 -21.89
C GLN A 332 46.84 -15.97 -23.14
N LYS A 333 47.79 -15.08 -23.47
CA LYS A 333 47.86 -14.52 -24.82
C LYS A 333 48.48 -15.56 -25.74
N SER A 334 47.69 -16.14 -26.63
CA SER A 334 48.22 -16.94 -27.73
C SER A 334 48.93 -16.00 -28.72
N VAL A 335 50.23 -16.21 -28.91
CA VAL A 335 51.05 -15.43 -29.84
C VAL A 335 51.18 -16.22 -31.14
N PHE A 336 50.81 -15.57 -32.25
CA PHE A 336 50.98 -16.12 -33.60
C PHE A 336 52.10 -15.37 -34.31
N VAL A 337 53.12 -16.11 -34.77
CA VAL A 337 54.21 -15.57 -35.58
C VAL A 337 53.91 -15.84 -37.05
N PHE A 338 53.94 -14.80 -37.87
CA PHE A 338 53.70 -14.89 -39.31
C PHE A 338 55.02 -14.69 -40.06
N LEU A 339 55.29 -15.59 -41.00
CA LEU A 339 56.44 -15.55 -41.89
C LEU A 339 55.91 -15.59 -43.33
N GLY A 340 56.41 -14.71 -44.20
CA GLY A 340 55.96 -14.60 -45.58
C GLY A 340 57.04 -14.03 -46.49
N LEU A 341 56.89 -14.26 -47.79
CA LEU A 341 57.87 -13.86 -48.82
C LEU A 341 57.84 -12.35 -49.10
N SER A 342 56.73 -11.68 -48.80
CA SER A 342 56.58 -10.23 -48.87
C SER A 342 55.78 -9.70 -47.67
N ARG A 343 55.89 -8.40 -47.40
CA ARG A 343 55.09 -7.75 -46.36
C ARG A 343 53.59 -7.87 -46.64
N GLN A 344 53.19 -7.80 -47.90
CA GLN A 344 51.81 -7.89 -48.35
C GLN A 344 51.20 -9.27 -48.05
N ASP A 345 51.98 -10.35 -48.21
CA ASP A 345 51.53 -11.71 -47.89
C ASP A 345 51.33 -11.91 -46.38
N VAL A 346 52.24 -11.35 -45.57
CA VAL A 346 52.16 -11.40 -44.11
C VAL A 346 50.93 -10.65 -43.61
N ASP A 347 50.73 -9.41 -44.08
CA ASP A 347 49.58 -8.59 -43.68
C ASP A 347 48.26 -9.23 -44.16
N GLY A 348 48.26 -9.86 -45.35
CA GLY A 348 47.13 -10.63 -45.88
C GLY A 348 46.80 -11.87 -45.04
N ALA A 349 47.79 -12.66 -44.63
CA ALA A 349 47.61 -13.82 -43.76
C ALA A 349 47.13 -13.43 -42.36
N MET A 350 47.69 -12.36 -41.79
CA MET A 350 47.28 -11.82 -40.50
C MET A 350 45.82 -11.36 -40.53
N THR A 351 45.40 -10.70 -41.61
CA THR A 351 44.02 -10.27 -41.81
C THR A 351 43.07 -11.46 -41.93
N LYS A 352 43.44 -12.50 -42.68
CA LYS A 352 42.61 -13.72 -42.83
C LYS A 352 42.49 -14.49 -41.52
N LEU A 353 43.58 -14.70 -40.77
CA LEU A 353 43.51 -15.39 -39.48
C LEU A 353 42.67 -14.60 -38.47
N LYS A 354 42.84 -13.28 -38.43
CA LYS A 354 42.02 -12.41 -37.58
C LYS A 354 40.54 -12.52 -37.94
N GLY A 355 40.20 -12.49 -39.23
CA GLY A 355 38.84 -12.69 -39.71
C GLY A 355 38.27 -14.07 -39.33
N ALA A 356 39.04 -15.14 -39.52
CA ALA A 356 38.61 -16.50 -39.18
C ALA A 356 38.40 -16.69 -37.67
N TYR A 357 39.30 -16.14 -36.83
CA TYR A 357 39.16 -16.19 -35.37
C TYR A 357 37.97 -15.36 -34.89
N GLN A 358 37.81 -14.13 -35.39
CA GLN A 358 36.67 -13.27 -35.07
C GLN A 358 35.34 -13.90 -35.49
N ALA A 359 35.29 -14.65 -36.60
CA ALA A 359 34.09 -15.36 -37.04
C ALA A 359 33.67 -16.50 -36.08
N GLN A 360 34.57 -17.03 -35.26
CA GLN A 360 34.28 -18.06 -34.25
C GLN A 360 33.99 -17.48 -32.86
N CYS A 361 34.26 -16.19 -32.67
CA CYS A 361 33.97 -15.50 -31.42
C CYS A 361 32.56 -14.91 -31.43
N SER A 362 31.99 -14.77 -30.25
CA SER A 362 30.81 -13.94 -30.02
C SER A 362 31.04 -13.06 -28.80
N THR A 363 30.19 -12.04 -28.67
CA THR A 363 30.15 -11.19 -27.50
C THR A 363 28.71 -11.05 -27.08
N GLN A 364 28.42 -11.40 -25.84
CA GLN A 364 27.11 -11.21 -25.23
C GLN A 364 27.22 -10.11 -24.18
N THR A 365 26.27 -9.19 -24.19
CA THR A 365 26.12 -8.22 -23.10
C THR A 365 25.14 -8.77 -22.09
N LEU A 366 25.60 -8.92 -20.86
CA LEU A 366 24.79 -9.18 -19.66
C LEU A 366 24.39 -7.82 -19.10
N ARG A 367 23.13 -7.46 -19.27
CA ARG A 367 22.66 -6.14 -18.82
C ARG A 367 22.61 -6.14 -17.31
N LYS A 368 22.80 -4.98 -16.71
CA LYS A 368 22.66 -4.78 -15.25
C LYS A 368 21.38 -5.42 -14.69
N GLU A 369 20.30 -5.33 -15.45
CA GLU A 369 18.98 -5.90 -15.15
C GLU A 369 19.02 -7.43 -14.96
N ASP A 370 19.78 -8.12 -15.81
CA ASP A 370 19.90 -9.58 -15.85
C ASP A 370 20.81 -10.10 -14.70
N LEU A 371 21.56 -9.21 -14.04
CA LEU A 371 22.50 -9.53 -12.96
C LEU A 371 21.94 -9.25 -11.55
N VAL A 372 20.88 -8.46 -11.42
CA VAL A 372 20.32 -8.01 -10.13
C VAL A 372 19.60 -9.14 -9.37
N GLY A 373 19.09 -10.15 -10.08
CA GLY A 373 18.37 -11.29 -9.49
C GLY A 373 19.23 -12.50 -9.14
N LEU A 374 20.55 -12.43 -9.37
CA LEU A 374 21.48 -13.53 -9.14
C LEU A 374 21.87 -13.59 -7.66
N THR A 375 21.86 -14.79 -7.09
CA THR A 375 22.36 -15.04 -5.74
C THR A 375 23.89 -15.10 -5.74
N GLN A 376 24.51 -15.03 -4.56
CA GLN A 376 25.95 -15.23 -4.43
C GLN A 376 26.41 -16.60 -4.97
N GLY A 377 25.58 -17.64 -4.84
CA GLY A 377 25.85 -18.96 -5.42
C GLY A 377 25.83 -18.94 -6.95
N ASP A 378 24.88 -18.22 -7.55
CA ASP A 378 24.79 -18.07 -9.01
C ASP A 378 26.03 -17.36 -9.59
N ILE A 379 26.56 -16.34 -8.91
CA ILE A 379 27.77 -15.63 -9.35
C ILE A 379 29.02 -16.52 -9.29
N GLU A 380 29.16 -17.34 -8.25
CA GLU A 380 30.31 -18.25 -8.13
C GLU A 380 30.29 -19.31 -9.24
N GLU A 381 29.11 -19.85 -9.57
CA GLU A 381 28.96 -20.77 -10.70
C GLU A 381 29.27 -20.10 -12.05
N LEU A 382 28.86 -18.83 -12.23
CA LEU A 382 29.19 -18.06 -13.43
C LEU A 382 30.68 -17.79 -13.57
N ARG A 383 31.37 -17.51 -12.47
CA ARG A 383 32.83 -17.33 -12.48
C ARG A 383 33.55 -18.59 -12.94
N GLN A 384 33.19 -19.76 -12.39
CA GLN A 384 33.78 -21.04 -12.79
C GLN A 384 33.58 -21.33 -14.29
N LEU A 385 32.40 -20.99 -14.82
CA LEU A 385 32.08 -21.18 -16.22
C LEU A 385 32.92 -20.29 -17.15
N VAL A 386 33.17 -19.03 -16.74
CA VAL A 386 34.01 -18.07 -17.47
C VAL A 386 35.47 -18.50 -17.49
N GLU A 387 35.99 -18.96 -16.34
CA GLU A 387 37.37 -19.45 -16.20
C GLU A 387 37.60 -20.72 -17.05
N SER A 388 36.71 -21.71 -16.95
CA SER A 388 36.85 -22.99 -17.68
C SER A 388 36.80 -22.85 -19.20
N HIS A 389 36.08 -21.85 -19.72
CA HIS A 389 35.93 -21.63 -21.17
C HIS A 389 36.89 -20.55 -21.71
N GLY A 390 37.77 -19.99 -20.88
CA GLY A 390 38.72 -18.95 -21.30
C GLY A 390 38.03 -17.69 -21.83
N LEU A 391 36.86 -17.34 -21.27
CA LEU A 391 36.07 -16.19 -21.71
C LEU A 391 36.59 -14.91 -21.06
N ASN A 392 36.49 -13.81 -21.80
CA ASN A 392 36.87 -12.48 -21.35
C ASN A 392 35.62 -11.72 -20.90
N ILE A 393 35.56 -11.40 -19.60
CA ILE A 393 34.54 -10.53 -19.01
C ILE A 393 35.08 -9.11 -18.84
N GLN A 394 34.32 -8.14 -19.33
CA GLN A 394 34.63 -6.72 -19.17
C GLN A 394 33.40 -5.95 -18.74
N ARG A 395 33.58 -4.76 -18.17
CA ARG A 395 32.47 -3.82 -18.03
C ARG A 395 32.16 -3.24 -19.40
N ASP A 396 30.88 -3.21 -19.74
CA ASP A 396 30.45 -2.50 -20.93
C ASP A 396 30.74 -1.00 -20.72
N GLN A 397 31.75 -0.47 -21.41
CA GLN A 397 32.13 0.93 -21.31
C GLN A 397 31.03 1.87 -21.82
N SER A 398 30.15 1.35 -22.68
CA SER A 398 29.00 2.09 -23.20
C SER A 398 27.79 2.06 -22.25
N ARG A 399 27.73 1.11 -21.31
CA ARG A 399 26.59 0.89 -20.41
C ARG A 399 27.04 0.57 -18.98
N PRO A 400 27.12 1.59 -18.10
CA PRO A 400 27.54 1.42 -16.71
C PRO A 400 26.75 0.33 -15.96
N GLY A 401 27.47 -0.65 -15.40
CA GLY A 401 26.90 -1.76 -14.63
C GLY A 401 26.46 -2.98 -15.46
N SER A 402 26.65 -2.96 -16.78
CA SER A 402 26.53 -4.16 -17.64
C SER A 402 27.89 -4.82 -17.82
N LEU A 403 27.90 -6.13 -18.02
CA LEU A 403 29.10 -6.93 -18.30
C LEU A 403 29.05 -7.41 -19.74
N THR A 404 30.17 -7.38 -20.44
CA THR A 404 30.34 -8.06 -21.74
C THR A 404 31.13 -9.33 -21.52
N VAL A 405 30.60 -10.45 -21.98
CA VAL A 405 31.28 -11.74 -22.03
C VAL A 405 31.67 -11.98 -23.48
N SER A 406 32.95 -12.14 -23.76
CA SER A 406 33.49 -12.32 -25.12
C SER A 406 34.42 -13.52 -25.19
N GLY A 407 34.38 -14.26 -26.30
CA GLY A 407 35.20 -15.46 -26.50
C GLY A 407 34.56 -16.40 -27.52
N LEU A 408 34.90 -17.69 -27.46
CA LEU A 408 34.31 -18.70 -28.34
C LEU A 408 32.79 -18.80 -28.13
N LYS A 409 32.05 -18.94 -29.24
CA LYS A 409 30.58 -18.98 -29.27
C LYS A 409 29.95 -19.93 -28.26
N ASP A 410 30.46 -21.16 -28.16
CA ASP A 410 29.90 -22.19 -27.27
C ASP A 410 29.99 -21.82 -25.79
N GLY A 411 31.12 -21.25 -25.36
CA GLY A 411 31.31 -20.80 -23.98
C GLY A 411 30.38 -19.62 -23.65
N VAL A 412 30.28 -18.63 -24.54
CA VAL A 412 29.36 -17.48 -24.37
C VAL A 412 27.90 -17.95 -24.29
N ASN A 413 27.51 -18.96 -25.06
CA ASN A 413 26.16 -19.52 -25.03
C ASN A 413 25.86 -20.25 -23.71
N GLN A 414 26.82 -20.98 -23.13
CA GLN A 414 26.65 -21.63 -21.84
C GLN A 414 26.44 -20.62 -20.70
N VAL A 415 27.22 -19.53 -20.68
CA VAL A 415 27.05 -18.44 -19.71
C VAL A 415 25.64 -17.82 -19.83
N THR A 416 25.20 -17.59 -21.07
CA THR A 416 23.86 -17.05 -21.34
C THR A 416 22.76 -17.98 -20.83
N LYS A 417 22.88 -19.30 -21.07
CA LYS A 417 21.92 -20.30 -20.59
C LYS A 417 21.84 -20.32 -19.07
N LYS A 418 22.99 -20.34 -18.38
CA LYS A 418 23.05 -20.37 -16.91
C LYS A 418 22.37 -19.16 -16.28
N ILE A 419 22.63 -17.97 -16.80
CA ILE A 419 21.97 -16.73 -16.33
C ILE A 419 20.46 -16.82 -16.51
N ASN A 420 20.01 -17.30 -17.67
CA ASN A 420 18.59 -17.49 -17.93
C ASN A 420 17.93 -18.49 -16.96
N ASP A 421 18.60 -19.60 -16.65
CA ASP A 421 18.10 -20.61 -15.71
C ASP A 421 17.99 -20.03 -14.26
N SER A 422 19.00 -19.27 -13.82
CA SER A 422 18.98 -18.61 -12.50
C SER A 422 17.90 -17.52 -12.41
N LEU A 423 17.69 -16.75 -13.49
CA LEU A 423 16.60 -15.76 -13.57
C LEU A 423 15.22 -16.42 -13.52
N GLN A 424 15.03 -17.55 -14.20
CA GLN A 424 13.78 -18.32 -14.13
C GLN A 424 13.48 -18.81 -12.71
N GLU A 425 14.48 -19.26 -11.96
CA GLU A 425 14.29 -19.72 -10.58
C GLU A 425 13.94 -18.55 -9.64
N CYS A 426 14.54 -17.38 -9.84
CA CYS A 426 14.17 -16.16 -9.13
C CYS A 426 12.71 -15.76 -9.40
N LEU A 427 12.30 -15.76 -10.66
CA LEU A 427 10.91 -15.51 -11.08
C LEU A 427 9.93 -16.49 -10.43
N ARG A 428 10.25 -17.78 -10.36
CA ARG A 428 9.40 -18.80 -9.70
C ARG A 428 9.22 -18.51 -8.21
N ARG A 429 10.25 -18.00 -7.52
CA ARG A 429 10.16 -17.61 -6.10
C ARG A 429 9.27 -16.38 -5.93
N GLU A 430 9.43 -15.36 -6.75
CA GLU A 430 8.61 -14.13 -6.67
C GLU A 430 7.14 -14.39 -6.99
N VAL A 431 6.85 -15.23 -8.00
CA VAL A 431 5.49 -15.71 -8.30
C VAL A 431 4.93 -16.46 -7.10
N ARG A 432 5.70 -17.37 -6.48
CA ARG A 432 5.26 -18.11 -5.29
C ARG A 432 4.91 -17.16 -4.13
N VAL A 433 5.75 -16.17 -3.83
CA VAL A 433 5.50 -15.20 -2.75
C VAL A 433 4.23 -14.37 -3.04
N ARG A 434 4.00 -13.99 -4.30
CA ARG A 434 2.80 -13.27 -4.70
C ARG A 434 1.53 -14.13 -4.61
N GLU A 435 1.61 -15.39 -5.03
CA GLU A 435 0.51 -16.35 -4.86
C GLU A 435 0.22 -16.62 -3.38
N GLU A 436 1.27 -16.75 -2.55
CA GLU A 436 1.17 -16.84 -1.10
C GLU A 436 0.37 -15.66 -0.52
N GLU A 437 0.64 -14.43 -0.97
CA GLU A 437 -0.04 -13.22 -0.50
C GLU A 437 -1.49 -13.08 -0.98
N GLU A 438 -1.76 -13.33 -2.27
CA GLU A 438 -3.13 -13.28 -2.80
C GLU A 438 -4.01 -14.32 -2.10
N LEU A 439 -3.49 -15.55 -1.99
CA LEU A 439 -4.20 -16.65 -1.36
C LEU A 439 -4.41 -16.40 0.13
N PHE A 440 -3.42 -15.81 0.81
CA PHE A 440 -3.54 -15.46 2.22
C PHE A 440 -4.62 -14.43 2.51
N ASN A 441 -5.08 -13.61 1.56
CA ASN A 441 -6.23 -12.74 1.82
C ASN A 441 -7.57 -13.48 1.66
N ARG A 442 -7.60 -14.50 0.81
CA ARG A 442 -8.82 -15.26 0.44
C ARG A 442 -9.07 -16.47 1.33
N VAL A 443 -8.02 -17.11 1.83
CA VAL A 443 -8.10 -18.35 2.61
C VAL A 443 -7.27 -18.21 3.88
N ALA A 444 -7.82 -18.66 5.00
CA ALA A 444 -7.12 -18.73 6.28
C ALA A 444 -7.11 -20.19 6.78
N TRP A 445 -5.96 -20.83 6.64
CA TRP A 445 -5.64 -22.03 7.40
C TRP A 445 -5.25 -21.63 8.82
N CYS A 446 -5.89 -22.26 9.80
CA CYS A 446 -5.77 -21.96 11.21
C CYS A 446 -5.39 -23.22 11.99
N ILE A 447 -4.62 -23.04 13.05
CA ILE A 447 -4.22 -24.09 13.99
C ILE A 447 -4.74 -23.74 15.39
N LEU A 448 -5.21 -24.73 16.13
CA LEU A 448 -5.68 -24.53 17.50
C LEU A 448 -4.48 -24.51 18.44
N ALA A 449 -4.23 -23.36 19.07
CA ALA A 449 -3.15 -23.21 20.04
C ALA A 449 -3.51 -23.85 21.38
N HIS A 450 -2.48 -24.12 22.18
CA HIS A 450 -2.57 -24.69 23.53
C HIS A 450 -3.45 -23.87 24.51
N ASN A 451 -3.58 -22.55 24.29
CA ASN A 451 -4.47 -21.67 25.05
C ASN A 451 -5.96 -21.82 24.67
N GLY A 452 -6.26 -22.66 23.65
CA GLY A 452 -7.61 -22.91 23.16
C GLY A 452 -8.12 -21.91 22.11
N ASN A 453 -7.27 -20.97 21.67
CA ASN A 453 -7.61 -20.00 20.63
C ASN A 453 -7.14 -20.48 19.26
N TRP A 454 -7.88 -20.11 18.22
CA TRP A 454 -7.49 -20.33 16.83
C TRP A 454 -6.49 -19.27 16.38
N GLU A 455 -5.38 -19.72 15.80
CA GLU A 455 -4.34 -18.86 15.27
C GLU A 455 -4.13 -19.13 13.78
N ARG A 456 -3.82 -18.07 13.04
CA ARG A 456 -3.60 -18.16 11.60
C ARG A 456 -2.21 -18.71 11.30
N LEU A 457 -2.12 -19.70 10.43
CA LEU A 457 -0.83 -20.20 9.94
C LEU A 457 -0.16 -19.15 9.04
N PRO A 458 1.18 -19.03 9.05
CA PRO A 458 1.92 -18.13 8.16
C PRO A 458 1.60 -18.34 6.67
N LYS A 459 1.85 -17.30 5.85
CA LYS A 459 1.57 -17.29 4.38
C LYS A 459 2.06 -18.56 3.67
N THR A 460 3.30 -18.96 3.92
CA THR A 460 3.92 -20.15 3.30
C THR A 460 3.26 -21.46 3.75
N ALA A 461 2.93 -21.61 5.04
CA ALA A 461 2.23 -22.79 5.55
C ALA A 461 0.80 -22.87 4.99
N ASN A 462 0.10 -21.73 4.95
CA ASN A 462 -1.22 -21.59 4.36
C ASN A 462 -1.23 -21.98 2.87
N TYR A 463 -0.24 -21.52 2.11
CA TYR A 463 -0.08 -21.85 0.69
C TYR A 463 0.23 -23.33 0.46
N LYS A 464 1.16 -23.90 1.24
CA LYS A 464 1.47 -25.34 1.18
C LYS A 464 0.23 -26.20 1.41
N LEU A 465 -0.57 -25.86 2.42
CA LEU A 465 -1.82 -26.57 2.71
C LEU A 465 -2.82 -26.46 1.56
N GLU A 466 -2.97 -25.28 0.98
CA GLU A 466 -3.91 -25.07 -0.13
C GLU A 466 -3.48 -25.78 -1.42
N LYS A 467 -2.17 -25.82 -1.70
CA LYS A 467 -1.62 -26.53 -2.88
C LYS A 467 -1.41 -28.03 -2.64
N ASN A 468 -1.74 -28.53 -1.45
CA ASN A 468 -1.50 -29.90 -1.02
C ASN A 468 0.00 -30.31 -1.07
N ASP A 469 0.90 -29.35 -0.86
CA ASP A 469 2.35 -29.53 -0.78
C ASP A 469 2.80 -29.66 0.69
N ILE A 470 2.36 -30.76 1.33
CA ILE A 470 2.51 -30.98 2.78
C ILE A 470 3.51 -32.08 3.15
N ALA A 471 4.21 -32.68 2.18
CA ALA A 471 5.17 -33.76 2.42
C ALA A 471 6.31 -33.34 3.38
N GLY A 472 6.72 -32.06 3.31
CA GLY A 472 7.70 -31.45 4.23
C GLY A 472 7.11 -31.01 5.57
N GLY A 473 5.79 -31.09 5.77
CA GLY A 473 5.09 -30.50 6.91
C GLY A 473 4.96 -28.96 6.81
N VAL A 474 4.41 -28.36 7.86
CA VAL A 474 4.17 -26.91 7.96
C VAL A 474 4.72 -26.34 9.27
N VAL A 475 4.91 -25.03 9.29
CA VAL A 475 5.40 -24.29 10.46
C VAL A 475 4.32 -23.32 10.93
N ASP A 476 4.07 -23.28 12.23
CA ASP A 476 3.12 -22.31 12.82
C ASP A 476 3.75 -20.92 13.03
N ALA A 477 2.95 -19.97 13.56
CA ALA A 477 3.41 -18.60 13.79
C ALA A 477 4.50 -18.49 14.88
N GLN A 478 4.67 -19.52 15.71
CA GLN A 478 5.68 -19.60 16.75
C GLN A 478 6.94 -20.35 16.29
N GLY A 479 6.98 -20.80 15.04
CA GLY A 479 8.12 -21.53 14.47
C GLY A 479 8.13 -23.03 14.78
N ALA A 480 7.06 -23.60 15.34
CA ALA A 480 7.00 -25.03 15.60
C ALA A 480 6.60 -25.83 14.34
N GLU A 481 7.23 -26.98 14.15
CA GLU A 481 7.02 -27.84 12.98
C GLU A 481 5.96 -28.93 13.22
N TRP A 482 5.09 -29.07 12.22
CA TRP A 482 3.94 -29.95 12.25
C TRP A 482 3.90 -30.86 11.03
N SER A 483 3.61 -32.14 11.26
CA SER A 483 3.11 -33.04 10.22
C SER A 483 1.59 -32.87 10.11
N VAL A 484 1.05 -32.82 8.90
CA VAL A 484 -0.37 -32.50 8.69
C VAL A 484 -1.12 -33.68 8.07
N ASP A 485 -2.26 -34.01 8.67
CA ASP A 485 -3.30 -34.82 8.05
C ASP A 485 -4.43 -33.89 7.57
N ALA A 486 -4.41 -33.55 6.29
CA ALA A 486 -5.39 -32.66 5.68
C ALA A 486 -6.79 -33.28 5.59
N GLN A 487 -6.92 -34.61 5.60
CA GLN A 487 -8.22 -35.29 5.56
C GLN A 487 -8.91 -35.22 6.91
N ARG A 488 -8.15 -35.42 8.00
CA ARG A 488 -8.65 -35.33 9.37
C ARG A 488 -8.69 -33.90 9.91
N LEU A 489 -8.07 -32.95 9.20
CA LEU A 489 -7.83 -31.58 9.67
C LEU A 489 -7.13 -31.59 11.03
N GLU A 490 -6.07 -32.38 11.14
CA GLU A 490 -5.25 -32.54 12.34
C GLU A 490 -3.77 -32.28 12.02
N ALA A 491 -3.04 -31.75 13.00
CA ALA A 491 -1.60 -31.52 12.93
C ALA A 491 -0.91 -32.19 14.11
N SER A 492 0.18 -32.90 13.86
CA SER A 492 0.97 -33.61 14.87
C SER A 492 2.37 -33.03 14.95
N ARG A 493 2.78 -32.61 16.15
CA ARG A 493 4.09 -32.00 16.37
C ARG A 493 5.18 -33.03 16.11
N ARG A 494 6.15 -32.71 15.24
CA ARG A 494 7.19 -33.69 14.84
C ARG A 494 8.01 -34.23 16.01
N VAL A 495 8.22 -33.41 17.05
CA VAL A 495 9.09 -33.75 18.19
C VAL A 495 8.35 -34.46 19.31
N SER A 496 7.16 -33.99 19.70
CA SER A 496 6.43 -34.53 20.86
C SER A 496 5.29 -35.49 20.51
N GLY A 497 4.91 -35.59 19.23
CA GLY A 497 3.74 -36.35 18.78
C GLY A 497 2.40 -35.75 19.22
N GLN A 498 2.40 -34.61 19.92
CA GLN A 498 1.18 -33.95 20.36
C GLN A 498 0.34 -33.54 19.15
N THR A 499 -0.95 -33.88 19.18
CA THR A 499 -1.89 -33.55 18.11
C THR A 499 -2.70 -32.30 18.45
N THR A 500 -3.04 -31.53 17.42
CA THR A 500 -3.95 -30.39 17.49
C THR A 500 -4.84 -30.33 16.25
N LYS A 501 -5.88 -29.48 16.29
CA LYS A 501 -6.84 -29.33 15.20
C LYS A 501 -6.42 -28.22 14.24
N LEU A 502 -6.76 -28.44 12.97
CA LEU A 502 -6.67 -27.47 11.89
C LEU A 502 -8.05 -27.07 11.40
N LYS A 503 -8.14 -25.91 10.75
CA LYS A 503 -9.34 -25.47 10.06
C LYS A 503 -8.97 -24.60 8.86
N ARG A 504 -9.77 -24.68 7.79
CA ARG A 504 -9.66 -23.84 6.60
C ARG A 504 -10.89 -22.93 6.49
N LEU A 505 -10.69 -21.62 6.58
CA LEU A 505 -11.71 -20.59 6.37
C LEU A 505 -11.56 -19.94 4.99
N VAL A 506 -12.69 -19.67 4.33
CA VAL A 506 -12.71 -18.91 3.06
C VAL A 506 -13.29 -17.54 3.35
N ASN A 507 -12.45 -16.52 3.22
CA ASN A 507 -12.86 -15.14 3.34
C ASN A 507 -13.69 -14.71 2.12
N LEU A 508 -14.58 -13.74 2.34
CA LEU A 508 -15.33 -13.10 1.28
C LEU A 508 -14.53 -11.91 0.75
N PRO A 509 -14.73 -11.48 -0.52
CA PRO A 509 -13.92 -10.43 -1.15
C PRO A 509 -13.80 -9.13 -0.35
N ASP A 510 -14.83 -8.81 0.42
CA ASP A 510 -14.98 -7.59 1.23
C ASP A 510 -15.03 -7.88 2.74
N PHE A 511 -14.89 -9.13 3.17
CA PHE A 511 -15.08 -9.51 4.57
C PHE A 511 -14.26 -10.76 4.99
N SER A 512 -13.33 -10.57 5.93
CA SER A 512 -12.62 -11.67 6.57
C SER A 512 -13.45 -12.30 7.67
N LEU A 513 -13.63 -13.62 7.62
CA LEU A 513 -14.41 -14.34 8.62
C LEU A 513 -13.65 -14.38 9.96
N PRO A 514 -14.34 -14.23 11.12
CA PRO A 514 -13.71 -14.38 12.43
C PRO A 514 -13.06 -15.77 12.60
N LEU A 515 -11.87 -15.81 13.19
CA LEU A 515 -11.07 -17.03 13.29
C LEU A 515 -11.74 -18.10 14.15
N GLU A 516 -12.60 -17.70 15.09
CA GLU A 516 -13.36 -18.58 15.97
C GLU A 516 -14.50 -19.31 15.23
N TRP A 517 -14.95 -18.83 14.07
CA TRP A 517 -16.09 -19.44 13.35
C TRP A 517 -15.77 -20.81 12.78
N ASP A 518 -16.68 -21.77 12.92
CA ASP A 518 -16.64 -23.04 12.22
C ASP A 518 -16.97 -22.87 10.74
N ASN A 519 -16.55 -23.83 9.92
CA ASN A 519 -16.83 -23.84 8.50
C ASN A 519 -18.34 -23.83 8.24
N MET A 520 -18.75 -22.98 7.29
CA MET A 520 -20.11 -22.88 6.80
C MET A 520 -20.18 -23.46 5.38
N ALA A 521 -21.31 -24.08 5.01
CA ALA A 521 -21.50 -24.61 3.66
C ALA A 521 -21.55 -23.47 2.62
N ALA A 522 -21.29 -23.78 1.35
CA ALA A 522 -21.36 -22.80 0.29
C ALA A 522 -22.78 -22.20 0.18
N GLY A 523 -22.88 -20.87 0.29
CA GLY A 523 -24.17 -20.16 0.31
C GLY A 523 -24.92 -20.19 1.65
N GLU A 524 -24.39 -20.85 2.68
CA GLU A 524 -24.93 -20.79 4.04
C GLU A 524 -24.64 -19.41 4.63
N ALA A 525 -25.69 -18.62 4.90
CA ALA A 525 -25.57 -17.28 5.45
C ALA A 525 -25.63 -17.25 6.98
N PHE A 526 -26.18 -18.30 7.60
CA PHE A 526 -26.37 -18.41 9.04
C PHE A 526 -26.13 -19.85 9.53
N LYS A 527 -25.36 -19.99 10.62
CA LYS A 527 -25.16 -21.26 11.33
C LYS A 527 -25.10 -21.03 12.83
N ALA A 528 -25.83 -21.84 13.60
CA ALA A 528 -25.70 -21.92 15.05
C ALA A 528 -24.83 -23.13 15.42
N VAL A 529 -23.75 -22.90 16.17
CA VAL A 529 -22.79 -23.94 16.51
C VAL A 529 -22.80 -24.19 18.01
N ALA A 530 -23.25 -25.37 18.42
CA ALA A 530 -23.18 -25.80 19.82
C ALA A 530 -21.71 -25.94 20.26
N LEU A 531 -21.31 -25.13 21.23
CA LEU A 531 -19.96 -25.15 21.78
C LEU A 531 -19.78 -26.36 22.70
N GLN A 532 -18.64 -27.03 22.56
CA GLN A 532 -18.30 -28.16 23.41
C GLN A 532 -17.98 -27.70 24.85
N PRO A 533 -18.54 -28.32 25.90
CA PRO A 533 -18.31 -27.90 27.28
C PRO A 533 -16.84 -27.87 27.72
N SER A 534 -15.99 -28.66 27.06
CA SER A 534 -14.55 -28.72 27.32
C SER A 534 -13.77 -27.56 26.70
N SER A 535 -14.33 -26.84 25.71
CA SER A 535 -13.63 -25.79 24.98
C SER A 535 -13.38 -24.55 25.84
N ALA A 536 -12.28 -23.84 25.57
CA ALA A 536 -11.94 -22.60 26.25
C ALA A 536 -13.01 -21.52 26.03
N GLU A 537 -13.55 -21.44 24.81
CA GLU A 537 -14.62 -20.51 24.44
C GLU A 537 -15.90 -20.75 25.25
N TYR A 538 -16.36 -22.01 25.38
CA TYR A 538 -17.53 -22.33 26.19
C TYR A 538 -17.32 -21.94 27.65
N LYS A 539 -16.15 -22.27 28.21
CA LYS A 539 -15.79 -21.95 29.60
C LYS A 539 -15.81 -20.44 29.84
N SER A 540 -15.19 -19.66 28.96
CA SER A 540 -15.15 -18.19 29.06
C SER A 540 -16.55 -17.56 29.03
N VAL A 541 -17.40 -17.96 28.07
CA VAL A 541 -18.78 -17.44 27.97
C VAL A 541 -19.62 -17.87 29.18
N LYS A 542 -19.49 -19.12 29.62
CA LYS A 542 -20.16 -19.67 30.80
C LYS A 542 -19.73 -18.93 32.07
N GLU A 543 -18.43 -18.70 32.27
CA GLU A 543 -17.89 -17.95 33.41
C GLU A 543 -18.39 -16.51 33.43
N GLY A 544 -18.44 -15.84 32.27
CA GLY A 544 -19.09 -14.53 32.11
C GLY A 544 -20.53 -14.52 32.63
N PHE A 545 -21.34 -15.47 32.19
CA PHE A 545 -22.74 -15.60 32.60
C PHE A 545 -22.89 -15.95 34.09
N LYS A 546 -22.09 -16.92 34.56
CA LYS A 546 -22.13 -17.44 35.94
C LYS A 546 -21.63 -16.45 36.99
N ARG A 547 -20.90 -15.39 36.61
CA ARG A 547 -20.51 -14.30 37.53
C ARG A 547 -21.69 -13.67 38.25
N THR A 548 -22.87 -13.65 37.63
CA THR A 548 -24.07 -13.05 38.24
C THR A 548 -25.29 -13.98 38.27
N VAL A 549 -25.24 -15.13 37.58
CA VAL A 549 -26.37 -16.06 37.49
C VAL A 549 -26.03 -17.42 38.10
N SER A 550 -26.85 -17.89 39.04
CA SER A 550 -26.69 -19.21 39.69
C SER A 550 -27.25 -20.39 38.87
N LYS A 551 -28.15 -20.15 37.92
CA LYS A 551 -28.86 -21.15 37.09
C LYS A 551 -27.95 -22.02 36.24
N THR A 552 -28.36 -23.25 35.97
CA THR A 552 -27.55 -24.25 35.24
C THR A 552 -27.53 -23.92 33.75
N VAL A 553 -26.34 -23.81 33.17
CA VAL A 553 -26.17 -23.62 31.72
C VAL A 553 -26.32 -24.97 31.04
N MET A 554 -27.33 -25.10 30.18
CA MET A 554 -27.65 -26.32 29.44
C MET A 554 -26.83 -26.42 28.16
N LYS A 555 -26.79 -25.34 27.37
CA LYS A 555 -25.95 -25.22 26.16
C LYS A 555 -25.59 -23.77 25.88
N ILE A 556 -24.50 -23.59 25.12
CA ILE A 556 -24.08 -22.31 24.55
C ILE A 556 -23.87 -22.54 23.06
N GLU A 557 -24.51 -21.71 22.24
CA GLU A 557 -24.41 -21.77 20.79
C GLU A 557 -23.73 -20.49 20.29
N ARG A 558 -22.63 -20.60 19.53
CA ARG A 558 -22.07 -19.47 18.79
C ARG A 558 -22.88 -19.26 17.52
N LEU A 559 -23.25 -18.02 17.28
CA LEU A 559 -24.06 -17.64 16.14
C LEU A 559 -23.13 -17.07 15.06
N GLN A 560 -23.23 -17.62 13.85
CA GLN A 560 -22.42 -17.25 12.71
C GLN A 560 -23.32 -16.73 11.60
N ASN A 561 -23.67 -15.45 11.67
CA ASN A 561 -24.49 -14.79 10.65
C ASN A 561 -23.61 -13.84 9.82
N VAL A 562 -23.29 -14.24 8.59
CA VAL A 562 -22.37 -13.51 7.71
C VAL A 562 -22.85 -12.08 7.46
N HIS A 563 -24.14 -11.90 7.17
CA HIS A 563 -24.70 -10.58 6.83
C HIS A 563 -24.73 -9.65 8.03
N LEU A 564 -25.19 -10.14 9.19
CA LEU A 564 -25.21 -9.33 10.41
C LEU A 564 -23.79 -8.99 10.86
N ARG A 565 -22.85 -9.95 10.80
CA ARG A 565 -21.47 -9.70 11.19
C ARG A 565 -20.81 -8.69 10.26
N ARG A 566 -21.01 -8.79 8.95
CA ARG A 566 -20.47 -7.82 7.98
C ARG A 566 -21.02 -6.41 8.23
N ALA A 567 -22.34 -6.28 8.44
CA ALA A 567 -22.96 -4.99 8.71
C ALA A 567 -22.47 -4.39 10.04
N TYR A 568 -22.29 -5.22 11.06
CA TYR A 568 -21.71 -4.85 12.35
C TYR A 568 -20.27 -4.34 12.22
N GLU A 569 -19.41 -5.04 11.46
CA GLU A 569 -18.01 -4.62 11.28
C GLU A 569 -17.89 -3.34 10.45
N ALA A 570 -18.77 -3.14 9.46
CA ALA A 570 -18.86 -1.87 8.75
C ALA A 570 -19.29 -0.71 9.69
N GLN A 571 -20.27 -0.95 10.57
CA GLN A 571 -20.68 0.03 11.57
C GLN A 571 -19.57 0.31 12.58
N LYS A 572 -18.84 -0.72 13.02
CA LYS A 572 -17.69 -0.61 13.91
C LYS A 572 -16.59 0.25 13.31
N LYS A 573 -16.29 0.05 12.03
CA LYS A 573 -15.34 0.87 11.28
C LYS A 573 -15.81 2.33 11.21
N HIS A 574 -17.06 2.57 10.81
CA HIS A 574 -17.63 3.91 10.75
C HIS A 574 -17.57 4.67 12.09
N ILE A 575 -17.96 4.02 13.20
CA ILE A 575 -17.85 4.65 14.54
C ILE A 575 -16.37 4.85 14.92
N SER A 576 -15.48 3.91 14.61
CA SER A 576 -14.06 4.04 14.93
C SER A 576 -13.39 5.20 14.17
N ASP A 577 -13.68 5.35 12.88
CA ASP A 577 -13.15 6.43 12.04
C ASP A 577 -13.65 7.79 12.53
N ASN A 578 -14.94 7.89 12.90
CA ASN A 578 -15.53 9.14 13.40
C ASN A 578 -15.18 9.49 14.87
N ARG A 579 -14.64 8.53 15.64
CA ARG A 579 -14.38 8.65 17.10
C ARG A 579 -12.93 8.31 17.47
N GLY A 580 -12.00 8.36 16.51
CA GLY A 580 -10.63 7.88 16.68
C GLY A 580 -9.89 8.51 17.87
N GLN A 581 -10.06 9.81 18.09
CA GLN A 581 -9.45 10.55 19.20
C GLN A 581 -10.16 10.34 20.56
N GLU A 582 -11.28 9.61 20.60
CA GLU A 582 -12.17 9.50 21.76
C GLU A 582 -12.39 8.05 22.21
N GLY A 583 -11.52 7.14 21.77
CA GLY A 583 -11.54 5.72 22.14
C GLY A 583 -12.37 4.82 21.20
N GLY A 584 -12.70 5.29 20.00
CA GLY A 584 -13.29 4.50 18.92
C GLY A 584 -14.65 3.88 19.25
N ALA A 585 -14.95 2.73 18.66
CA ALA A 585 -16.29 2.11 18.78
C ALA A 585 -16.62 1.48 20.15
N ARG A 586 -15.66 1.39 21.08
CA ARG A 586 -15.81 0.82 22.43
C ARG A 586 -16.73 -0.40 22.49
N GLU A 587 -16.32 -1.48 21.84
CA GLU A 587 -17.05 -2.75 21.81
C GLU A 587 -17.14 -3.38 23.21
N LYS A 588 -18.33 -3.85 23.59
CA LYS A 588 -18.57 -4.61 24.82
C LYS A 588 -19.39 -5.88 24.54
N LEU A 589 -19.10 -6.95 25.28
CA LEU A 589 -19.97 -8.11 25.38
C LEU A 589 -21.03 -7.87 26.45
N LEU A 590 -22.30 -7.84 26.06
CA LEU A 590 -23.44 -7.53 26.93
C LEU A 590 -24.56 -8.56 26.74
N TYR A 591 -25.52 -8.58 27.68
CA TYR A 591 -26.57 -9.60 27.73
C TYR A 591 -27.93 -9.07 27.29
N HIS A 592 -28.68 -9.85 26.51
CA HIS A 592 -30.06 -9.54 26.11
C HIS A 592 -30.98 -10.74 26.34
N GLY A 593 -31.96 -10.60 27.24
CA GLY A 593 -32.97 -11.62 27.50
C GLY A 593 -34.03 -11.63 26.41
N THR A 594 -34.46 -12.82 25.98
CA THR A 594 -35.51 -12.97 24.96
C THR A 594 -36.45 -14.12 25.29
N THR A 595 -37.58 -14.18 24.61
CA THR A 595 -38.47 -15.34 24.59
C THR A 595 -38.11 -16.31 23.47
N GLN A 596 -38.65 -17.54 23.52
CA GLN A 596 -38.48 -18.57 22.49
C GLN A 596 -38.99 -18.09 21.13
N GLU A 597 -40.12 -17.37 21.11
CA GLU A 597 -40.78 -16.90 19.89
C GLU A 597 -39.94 -15.86 19.13
N ASN A 598 -39.20 -15.01 19.86
CA ASN A 598 -38.37 -13.97 19.27
C ASN A 598 -36.96 -14.45 18.92
N CYS A 599 -36.51 -15.59 19.46
CA CYS A 599 -35.15 -16.09 19.34
C CYS A 599 -34.72 -16.23 17.87
N ASP A 600 -35.52 -16.95 17.07
CA ASP A 600 -35.25 -17.20 15.65
C ASP A 600 -35.13 -15.91 14.83
N SER A 601 -35.96 -14.92 15.14
CA SER A 601 -35.96 -13.62 14.48
C SER A 601 -34.66 -12.87 14.75
N ILE A 602 -34.21 -12.83 16.03
CA ILE A 602 -32.96 -12.16 16.42
C ILE A 602 -31.75 -12.86 15.79
N MET A 603 -31.71 -14.20 15.79
CA MET A 603 -30.61 -14.95 15.18
C MET A 603 -30.47 -14.68 13.66
N LYS A 604 -31.59 -14.54 12.95
CA LYS A 604 -31.61 -14.37 11.49
C LYS A 604 -31.49 -12.91 11.06
N THR A 605 -32.15 -12.00 11.75
CA THR A 605 -32.33 -10.60 11.33
C THR A 605 -31.73 -9.56 12.28
N GLY A 606 -31.14 -10.01 13.39
CA GLY A 606 -30.48 -9.14 14.36
C GLY A 606 -31.45 -8.46 15.32
N PHE A 607 -30.92 -7.53 16.10
CA PHE A 607 -31.72 -6.76 17.05
C PHE A 607 -32.43 -5.61 16.36
N ASN A 608 -33.76 -5.56 16.45
CA ASN A 608 -34.55 -4.54 15.77
C ASN A 608 -35.24 -3.63 16.78
N ARG A 609 -34.86 -2.35 16.77
CA ARG A 609 -35.39 -1.33 17.69
C ARG A 609 -36.90 -1.10 17.55
N ARG A 610 -37.53 -1.51 16.45
CA ARG A 610 -38.98 -1.37 16.25
C ARG A 610 -39.78 -2.23 17.24
N PHE A 611 -39.15 -3.21 17.87
CA PHE A 611 -39.72 -3.99 18.97
C PHE A 611 -39.39 -3.43 20.36
N ALA A 612 -38.74 -2.26 20.45
CA ALA A 612 -38.50 -1.57 21.71
C ALA A 612 -39.83 -1.24 22.41
N GLY A 613 -39.90 -1.45 23.73
CA GLY A 613 -41.10 -1.19 24.53
C GLY A 613 -41.93 -2.40 24.93
N GLN A 614 -41.54 -3.63 24.54
CA GLN A 614 -42.22 -4.84 25.04
C GLN A 614 -42.06 -5.05 26.56
N ASN A 615 -40.99 -4.55 27.18
CA ASN A 615 -40.72 -4.72 28.62
C ASN A 615 -40.46 -3.41 29.37
N ALA A 616 -39.76 -2.42 28.78
CA ALA A 616 -39.61 -1.05 29.31
C ALA A 616 -38.93 -0.15 28.25
N THR A 617 -39.15 1.17 28.32
CA THR A 617 -38.43 2.19 27.53
C THR A 617 -37.89 3.30 28.42
N SER A 618 -37.40 2.98 29.62
CA SER A 618 -37.04 3.98 30.64
C SER A 618 -35.92 4.93 30.23
N TYR A 619 -35.03 4.50 29.32
CA TYR A 619 -33.84 5.25 28.89
C TYR A 619 -33.80 5.48 27.37
N GLY A 620 -34.94 5.25 26.68
CA GLY A 620 -35.09 5.49 25.25
C GLY A 620 -35.74 4.33 24.50
N ARG A 621 -36.14 4.59 23.26
CA ARG A 621 -36.79 3.65 22.33
C ARG A 621 -35.77 2.95 21.44
N GLY A 622 -34.82 2.28 22.08
CA GLY A 622 -33.78 1.48 21.43
C GLY A 622 -33.75 0.03 21.93
N THR A 623 -32.70 -0.70 21.54
CA THR A 623 -32.46 -2.07 22.02
C THR A 623 -31.61 -2.03 23.28
N TYR A 624 -32.06 -2.69 24.34
CA TYR A 624 -31.43 -2.68 25.67
C TYR A 624 -30.48 -3.86 25.86
N PHE A 625 -29.31 -3.61 26.43
CA PHE A 625 -28.29 -4.62 26.74
C PHE A 625 -27.76 -4.43 28.16
N ALA A 626 -27.82 -5.48 28.97
CA ALA A 626 -27.37 -5.43 30.36
C ALA A 626 -25.89 -5.81 30.48
N VAL A 627 -25.17 -5.15 31.39
CA VAL A 627 -23.79 -5.53 31.76
C VAL A 627 -23.78 -6.84 32.55
N ASN A 628 -24.73 -7.00 33.47
CA ASN A 628 -24.84 -8.21 34.29
C ASN A 628 -25.90 -9.15 33.71
N ALA A 629 -25.53 -10.42 33.55
CA ALA A 629 -26.39 -11.46 32.99
C ALA A 629 -27.67 -11.70 33.80
N ASN A 630 -27.63 -11.51 35.13
CA ASN A 630 -28.80 -11.72 35.99
C ASN A 630 -30.01 -10.86 35.65
N TYR A 631 -29.78 -9.63 35.16
CA TYR A 631 -30.85 -8.76 34.70
C TYR A 631 -31.55 -9.40 33.50
N SER A 632 -30.78 -9.78 32.48
CA SER A 632 -31.31 -10.41 31.27
C SER A 632 -31.87 -11.83 31.52
N ALA A 633 -31.38 -12.55 32.52
CA ALA A 633 -31.86 -13.88 32.92
C ALA A 633 -33.14 -13.86 33.78
N HIS A 634 -33.61 -12.67 34.17
CA HIS A 634 -34.85 -12.53 34.92
C HIS A 634 -36.05 -12.98 34.06
N PRO A 635 -37.05 -13.70 34.62
CA PRO A 635 -38.21 -14.21 33.87
C PRO A 635 -39.01 -13.15 33.10
N THR A 636 -38.90 -11.88 33.48
CA THR A 636 -39.51 -10.75 32.73
C THR A 636 -38.95 -10.61 31.32
N TYR A 637 -37.63 -10.77 31.15
CA TYR A 637 -36.95 -10.55 29.87
C TYR A 637 -36.66 -11.87 29.15
N SER A 638 -36.23 -12.88 29.92
CA SER A 638 -36.03 -14.23 29.43
C SER A 638 -37.16 -15.11 29.94
N LYS A 639 -38.30 -15.15 29.24
CA LYS A 639 -39.46 -15.93 29.72
C LYS A 639 -39.16 -17.43 29.68
N PRO A 640 -39.37 -18.18 30.77
CA PRO A 640 -39.22 -19.64 30.75
C PRO A 640 -40.17 -20.28 29.74
N ALA A 641 -39.64 -21.20 28.93
CA ALA A 641 -40.42 -22.07 28.07
C ALA A 641 -41.19 -23.13 28.89
N ALA A 642 -42.02 -23.93 28.22
CA ALA A 642 -42.83 -24.97 28.87
C ALA A 642 -41.99 -26.01 29.63
N ASP A 643 -40.76 -26.28 29.19
CA ASP A 643 -39.81 -27.19 29.85
C ASP A 643 -39.00 -26.50 30.96
N GLY A 644 -39.27 -25.22 31.24
CA GLY A 644 -38.57 -24.38 32.20
C GLY A 644 -37.24 -23.82 31.72
N SER A 645 -36.83 -24.07 30.48
CA SER A 645 -35.61 -23.49 29.90
C SER A 645 -35.79 -22.01 29.58
N GLN A 646 -34.69 -21.26 29.62
CA GLN A 646 -34.66 -19.82 29.37
C GLN A 646 -33.51 -19.48 28.41
N LEU A 647 -33.66 -18.36 27.69
CA LEU A 647 -32.75 -17.91 26.65
C LEU A 647 -32.20 -16.51 26.92
N VAL A 648 -30.89 -16.36 26.83
CA VAL A 648 -30.20 -15.05 26.86
C VAL A 648 -29.16 -15.01 25.76
N PHE A 649 -29.15 -13.94 24.96
CA PHE A 649 -28.06 -13.65 24.04
C PHE A 649 -26.90 -12.98 24.77
N VAL A 650 -25.68 -13.33 24.36
CA VAL A 650 -24.49 -12.51 24.56
C VAL A 650 -24.22 -11.81 23.23
N ALA A 651 -24.27 -10.49 23.25
CA ALA A 651 -24.12 -9.65 22.06
C ALA A 651 -22.84 -8.82 22.14
N ARG A 652 -22.17 -8.65 21.01
CA ARG A 652 -21.18 -7.59 20.83
C ARG A 652 -21.92 -6.30 20.53
N VAL A 653 -21.68 -5.27 21.33
CA VAL A 653 -22.38 -4.00 21.25
C VAL A 653 -21.36 -2.88 21.12
N LEU A 654 -21.51 -2.06 20.08
CA LEU A 654 -20.68 -0.88 19.86
C LEU A 654 -21.22 0.26 20.73
N THR A 655 -20.66 0.43 21.93
CA THR A 655 -21.18 1.42 22.87
C THR A 655 -20.72 2.84 22.54
N GLY A 656 -19.57 2.98 21.88
CA GLY A 656 -19.00 4.27 21.49
C GLY A 656 -18.99 5.29 22.63
N VAL A 657 -19.20 6.54 22.28
CA VAL A 657 -19.45 7.63 23.24
C VAL A 657 -20.90 7.58 23.69
N TYR A 658 -21.13 7.52 25.00
CA TYR A 658 -22.48 7.40 25.57
C TYR A 658 -22.82 8.51 26.54
N THR A 659 -24.11 8.70 26.78
CA THR A 659 -24.66 9.66 27.75
C THR A 659 -25.91 9.12 28.44
N LEU A 660 -26.48 9.88 29.39
CA LEU A 660 -27.65 9.47 30.14
C LEU A 660 -28.89 9.40 29.24
N GLY A 661 -29.65 8.31 29.33
CA GLY A 661 -30.86 8.13 28.54
C GLY A 661 -32.12 8.68 29.22
N SER A 662 -33.13 9.04 28.42
CA SER A 662 -34.49 9.37 28.87
C SER A 662 -35.54 8.65 28.04
N SER A 663 -36.74 8.44 28.59
CA SER A 663 -37.73 7.52 28.04
C SER A 663 -38.35 7.95 26.69
N ASP A 664 -38.31 9.23 26.41
CA ASP A 664 -38.83 9.86 25.19
C ASP A 664 -37.85 9.79 24.01
N MET A 665 -36.58 9.45 24.23
CA MET A 665 -35.54 9.42 23.20
C MET A 665 -35.84 8.40 22.11
N LYS A 666 -35.85 8.85 20.85
CA LYS A 666 -35.92 7.97 19.65
C LYS A 666 -34.55 7.78 18.97
N VAL A 667 -33.61 8.67 19.29
CA VAL A 667 -32.22 8.69 18.85
C VAL A 667 -31.39 9.25 20.01
N PRO A 668 -30.08 8.95 20.09
CA PRO A 668 -29.21 9.57 21.09
C PRO A 668 -29.20 11.09 20.96
N PRO A 669 -29.00 11.84 22.06
CA PRO A 669 -28.93 13.29 22.00
C PRO A 669 -27.68 13.76 21.25
N PRO A 670 -27.70 14.99 20.70
CA PRO A 670 -26.50 15.62 20.15
C PRO A 670 -25.47 15.87 21.25
N ARG A 671 -24.19 15.80 20.89
CA ARG A 671 -23.08 16.06 21.82
C ARG A 671 -22.88 17.54 22.13
N SER A 672 -23.22 18.38 21.16
CA SER A 672 -23.21 19.84 21.30
C SER A 672 -24.45 20.42 20.64
N ASN A 673 -25.03 21.45 21.25
CA ASN A 673 -26.16 22.19 20.67
C ASN A 673 -25.80 22.88 19.34
N SER A 674 -24.52 23.14 19.08
CA SER A 674 -24.03 23.72 17.83
C SER A 674 -23.94 22.72 16.66
N GLN A 675 -23.95 21.41 16.94
CA GLN A 675 -23.84 20.35 15.93
C GLN A 675 -24.91 19.27 16.15
N PRO A 676 -26.16 19.51 15.75
CA PRO A 676 -27.29 18.59 16.01
C PRO A 676 -27.17 17.22 15.29
N HIS A 677 -26.26 17.11 14.32
CA HIS A 677 -25.96 15.88 13.59
C HIS A 677 -24.89 15.03 14.27
N ASP A 678 -24.03 15.61 15.12
CA ASP A 678 -23.03 14.86 15.89
C ASP A 678 -23.67 14.39 17.21
N ARG A 679 -24.07 13.12 17.22
CA ARG A 679 -24.80 12.49 18.34
C ARG A 679 -23.91 11.51 19.08
N CYS A 680 -24.25 11.28 20.35
CA CYS A 680 -23.71 10.12 21.08
C CYS A 680 -24.05 8.83 20.33
N ASP A 681 -23.23 7.80 20.50
CA ASP A 681 -23.41 6.51 19.85
C ASP A 681 -24.44 5.65 20.61
N SER A 682 -24.49 5.75 21.95
CA SER A 682 -25.47 5.04 22.78
C SER A 682 -25.91 5.85 24.00
N VAL A 683 -26.86 5.33 24.78
CA VAL A 683 -27.25 5.90 26.07
C VAL A 683 -27.26 4.85 27.18
N VAL A 684 -27.15 5.29 28.43
CA VAL A 684 -27.00 4.43 29.62
C VAL A 684 -27.98 4.81 30.72
N ASP A 685 -28.18 3.91 31.69
CA ASP A 685 -29.00 4.17 32.89
C ASP A 685 -28.32 5.12 33.88
N ARG A 686 -26.98 5.12 33.89
CA ARG A 686 -26.12 5.96 34.72
C ARG A 686 -24.78 6.15 34.03
N ILE A 687 -24.18 7.34 34.15
CA ILE A 687 -22.87 7.63 33.57
C ILE A 687 -21.76 6.84 34.28
N ASP A 688 -21.76 6.92 35.61
CA ASP A 688 -20.76 6.23 36.43
C ASP A 688 -21.14 4.76 36.61
N ASN A 689 -20.28 3.88 36.10
CA ASN A 689 -20.47 2.42 36.10
C ASN A 689 -21.84 2.00 35.51
N PRO A 690 -22.05 2.18 34.19
CA PRO A 690 -23.30 1.83 33.52
C PRO A 690 -23.70 0.37 33.78
N ARG A 691 -24.97 0.12 34.08
CA ARG A 691 -25.51 -1.24 34.26
C ARG A 691 -26.17 -1.75 32.99
N MET A 692 -26.55 -0.84 32.09
CA MET A 692 -27.08 -1.17 30.79
C MET A 692 -26.75 -0.10 29.75
N TYR A 693 -26.77 -0.53 28.49
CA TYR A 693 -26.58 0.30 27.32
C TYR A 693 -27.79 0.16 26.40
N VAL A 694 -28.21 1.25 25.79
CA VAL A 694 -29.30 1.30 24.81
C VAL A 694 -28.75 1.86 23.50
N VAL A 695 -28.88 1.07 22.43
CA VAL A 695 -28.43 1.43 21.08
C VAL A 695 -29.63 1.64 20.16
N PHE A 696 -29.47 2.53 19.19
CA PHE A 696 -30.56 3.00 18.32
C PHE A 696 -30.35 2.66 16.84
N HIS A 697 -29.23 2.00 16.49
CA HIS A 697 -28.99 1.47 15.15
C HIS A 697 -29.00 -0.06 15.16
N ASP A 698 -29.67 -0.66 14.18
CA ASP A 698 -29.95 -2.10 14.14
C ASP A 698 -28.66 -2.92 13.97
N ASN A 699 -27.66 -2.37 13.27
CA ASN A 699 -26.35 -2.99 13.04
C ASN A 699 -25.31 -2.65 14.12
N GLN A 700 -25.69 -1.96 15.20
CA GLN A 700 -24.78 -1.57 16.28
C GLN A 700 -24.56 -2.69 17.31
N ALA A 701 -25.31 -3.79 17.18
CA ALA A 701 -25.18 -4.97 18.01
C ALA A 701 -25.24 -6.25 17.16
N TYR A 702 -24.32 -7.18 17.45
CA TYR A 702 -24.26 -8.50 16.82
C TYR A 702 -24.55 -9.59 17.86
N PRO A 703 -25.56 -10.46 17.66
CA PRO A 703 -25.79 -11.60 18.54
C PRO A 703 -24.67 -12.63 18.33
N ASP A 704 -23.76 -12.73 19.31
CA ASP A 704 -22.52 -13.53 19.20
C ASP A 704 -22.74 -14.95 19.74
N TYR A 705 -23.46 -15.07 20.85
CA TYR A 705 -23.81 -16.34 21.48
C TYR A 705 -25.26 -16.36 21.95
N LEU A 706 -25.86 -17.55 21.97
CA LEU A 706 -27.11 -17.86 22.65
C LEU A 706 -26.84 -18.84 23.80
N ILE A 707 -27.25 -18.46 25.01
CA ILE A 707 -27.16 -19.31 26.20
C ILE A 707 -28.55 -19.84 26.52
N THR A 708 -28.69 -21.18 26.57
CA THR A 708 -29.86 -21.85 27.13
C THR A 708 -29.55 -22.31 28.54
N PHE A 709 -30.37 -21.94 29.51
CA PHE A 709 -30.16 -22.25 30.93
C PHE A 709 -31.47 -22.60 31.64
N LYS A 710 -31.36 -23.18 32.84
CA LYS A 710 -32.50 -23.56 33.68
C LYS A 710 -32.18 -23.34 35.16
#